data_AF-A0A0H2MDT3-F1
#
_entry.id   AF-A0A0H2MDT3-F1
#
_cell.length_a   1.000
_cell.length_b   1.000
_cell.length_c   1.000
_cell.angle_alpha   90.00
_cell.angle_beta   90.00
_cell.angle_gamma   90.00
#
_symmetry.space_group_name_H-M   'P 1'
#
loop_
_entity.id
_entity.type
_entity.pdbx_description
1 polymer ?
#
loop_
_entity_poly.entity_id
_entity_poly.type
_entity_poly.pdbx_seq_one_letter_code
_entity_poly.pdbx_strand_id
1 'polypeptide(L)'
;MTEKFRTTQGTRVDRSNVINFTFNGKSYTGAKGDTLASALVANGVHLVGRSFKTHRPRGILTAGSEEPNAIIQLETGPRSEPNVRATQVELYEGLTAKSVNCWPSVNFDLAAVNSVASRIFVAGFYYKTFMDPKSMWMTVYEPIIRRMAGLGVLPREKDPDTYDHMNEFCEVMVVGAGPAGLSAALEAGRSGARVVLCDEQPEFGGSLLNTKQIIDGKPAQEWVDAAVAELEAMDNVRLLKRANAFGYYDHNYITVHERRTDHFGPGAKSGLSKHRIWHFRSKQVVLATGSHERPLVFADNDRPGIMLANAGQTYANRYGALPGRRGVIFTNNDSAYSVAIDLVDAGMDIPTIIDLREIADGDLPNAARQKGIEVLTGSGIVATLGRKRVTGVEVATVSSDGSRITGNKRKIDCDTILTSGGWNPAVHLFSQSIGKLRYDEEKICFVPNISAQNERTVGACKGAFDLQSALDEGAAAGAAAAKDTGFGKGKAKASPKALVIEEKAIKAYWVVPTDHPVGQGKRKHYVDYQHDVTAADIMLAAREGMHSVEHMKRYTTTGMATDQGKLSNVNGLAILSSQLEKDIPKVGTTTFRPPYTPVNFGALAGRGINGDLADPVRRTSMYGWHLENGAAFEPVGQWQRAWYYPKAGEDMDAAVTRETAALRDGVGILDASTLGKIDIQGKDAAKFLNLVYTNAWLKLPVGSCRYGFMLKEDGMVFDDGVTSRLGENHFHMTTTTGGAAGVLDWLEEYLQTEWPDLEVYCTSVTEEWSTLSIGGPKARQLLEELAPEMDFSNEAFPFMTWREGEVAGVPARVFRISFTGDLSYEINVRNWHGLHLWKKCMELGEKYDITPYGTETMHVLRAEKGFVIIGQETDGTQTPQDLGMDWIVAKKKGDFIGRRSFTRADTAREDRKQLVGLVTENPKEVLEEGAQLTYERVNPTPAPMVGHVTSSYWSPNLEHSIAMALVKDGHNRMGQWIYAHDRGKVTKVKIVSPVFYDPKGERRDG
;
A
#
# COMPACT_ATOMS: atom_id res chain seq x y z
N MET A 1 -35.40 -2.81 -32.72
CA MET A 1 -34.80 -3.27 -31.45
C MET A 1 -33.32 -2.93 -31.45
N THR A 2 -32.84 -2.15 -30.49
CA THR A 2 -31.46 -1.65 -30.39
C THR A 2 -30.47 -2.75 -29.93
N GLU A 3 -30.95 -3.74 -29.15
CA GLU A 3 -30.16 -4.87 -28.66
C GLU A 3 -30.35 -6.13 -29.52
N LYS A 4 -29.44 -6.40 -30.45
CA LYS A 4 -29.62 -7.45 -31.48
C LYS A 4 -29.53 -8.89 -30.95
N PHE A 5 -28.96 -9.10 -29.77
CA PHE A 5 -28.66 -10.40 -29.17
C PHE A 5 -29.36 -10.61 -27.81
N ARG A 6 -30.23 -9.67 -27.39
CA ARG A 6 -31.02 -9.83 -26.16
C ARG A 6 -32.15 -10.83 -26.37
N THR A 7 -32.36 -11.70 -25.39
CA THR A 7 -33.45 -12.69 -25.30
C THR A 7 -34.42 -12.35 -24.17
N THR A 8 -35.57 -13.02 -24.19
CA THR A 8 -36.60 -12.92 -23.15
C THR A 8 -36.31 -13.80 -21.92
N GLN A 9 -35.32 -14.70 -21.99
CA GLN A 9 -35.10 -15.78 -20.99
C GLN A 9 -34.22 -15.36 -19.79
N GLY A 10 -33.44 -14.28 -19.89
CA GLY A 10 -32.56 -13.82 -18.80
C GLY A 10 -33.30 -13.31 -17.57
N THR A 11 -32.90 -13.71 -16.36
CA THR A 11 -33.70 -13.53 -15.13
C THR A 11 -33.23 -12.40 -14.22
N ARG A 12 -31.98 -11.91 -14.33
CA ARG A 12 -31.39 -10.93 -13.39
C ARG A 12 -31.24 -9.52 -13.97
N VAL A 13 -31.90 -9.24 -15.08
CA VAL A 13 -31.97 -7.91 -15.69
C VAL A 13 -33.40 -7.38 -15.66
N ASP A 14 -33.57 -6.15 -15.15
CA ASP A 14 -34.84 -5.44 -15.16
C ASP A 14 -35.00 -4.68 -16.48
N ARG A 15 -35.65 -5.34 -17.44
CA ARG A 15 -35.90 -4.81 -18.79
C ARG A 15 -36.88 -3.64 -18.81
N SER A 16 -37.62 -3.40 -17.72
CA SER A 16 -38.49 -2.23 -17.61
C SER A 16 -37.69 -0.95 -17.34
N ASN A 17 -36.45 -1.10 -16.86
CA ASN A 17 -35.55 -0.01 -16.53
C ASN A 17 -34.37 0.02 -17.52
N VAL A 18 -34.56 0.78 -18.61
CA VAL A 18 -33.56 0.96 -19.67
C VAL A 18 -32.48 1.92 -19.19
N ILE A 19 -31.22 1.56 -19.41
CA ILE A 19 -30.05 2.35 -19.06
C ILE A 19 -29.30 2.78 -20.32
N ASN A 20 -29.01 4.08 -20.46
CA ASN A 20 -28.21 4.60 -21.56
C ASN A 20 -26.74 4.67 -21.18
N PHE A 21 -25.86 4.24 -22.08
CA PHE A 21 -24.41 4.31 -21.88
C PHE A 21 -23.69 4.57 -23.20
N THR A 22 -22.43 4.99 -23.11
CA THR A 22 -21.57 5.26 -24.26
C THR A 22 -20.34 4.36 -24.23
N PHE A 23 -20.07 3.66 -25.33
CA PHE A 23 -18.85 2.88 -25.51
C PHE A 23 -18.14 3.28 -26.80
N ASN A 24 -16.86 3.63 -26.71
CA ASN A 24 -16.06 4.11 -27.86
C ASN A 24 -16.74 5.26 -28.64
N GLY A 25 -17.39 6.19 -27.91
CA GLY A 25 -18.06 7.35 -28.48
C GLY A 25 -19.41 7.06 -29.17
N LYS A 26 -19.91 5.82 -29.09
CA LYS A 26 -21.23 5.44 -29.61
C LYS A 26 -22.18 5.15 -28.45
N SER A 27 -23.40 5.66 -28.53
CA SER A 27 -24.46 5.37 -27.56
C SER A 27 -25.10 4.00 -27.78
N TYR A 28 -25.41 3.35 -26.67
CA TYR A 28 -26.06 2.06 -26.57
C TYR A 28 -27.09 2.09 -25.44
N THR A 29 -27.98 1.09 -25.44
CA THR A 29 -28.95 0.84 -24.36
C THR A 29 -28.64 -0.50 -23.71
N GLY A 30 -28.83 -0.58 -22.40
CA GLY A 30 -28.83 -1.80 -21.60
C GLY A 30 -30.05 -1.82 -20.66
N ALA A 31 -30.05 -2.75 -19.72
CA ALA A 31 -31.05 -2.85 -18.68
C ALA A 31 -30.41 -2.77 -17.29
N LYS A 32 -31.15 -2.31 -16.28
CA LYS A 32 -30.67 -2.36 -14.89
C LYS A 32 -30.34 -3.80 -14.49
N GLY A 33 -29.18 -3.99 -13.87
CA GLY A 33 -28.63 -5.32 -13.55
C GLY A 33 -27.62 -5.81 -14.58
N ASP A 34 -27.51 -5.20 -15.76
CA ASP A 34 -26.41 -5.48 -16.68
C ASP A 34 -25.05 -5.08 -16.09
N THR A 35 -24.02 -5.78 -16.55
CA THR A 35 -22.65 -5.28 -16.56
C THR A 35 -22.36 -4.60 -17.90
N LEU A 36 -21.31 -3.79 -17.98
CA LEU A 36 -20.86 -3.24 -19.27
C LEU A 36 -20.61 -4.38 -20.28
N ALA A 37 -20.01 -5.50 -19.86
CA ALA A 37 -19.79 -6.65 -20.73
C ALA A 37 -21.10 -7.28 -21.23
N SER A 38 -22.09 -7.52 -20.36
CA SER A 38 -23.36 -8.13 -20.78
C SER A 38 -24.15 -7.23 -21.72
N ALA A 39 -24.16 -5.91 -21.46
CA ALA A 39 -24.77 -4.94 -22.34
C ALA A 39 -24.08 -4.88 -23.71
N LEU A 40 -22.75 -4.96 -23.77
CA LEU A 40 -21.99 -5.03 -25.03
C LEU A 40 -22.33 -6.31 -25.81
N VAL A 41 -22.41 -7.47 -25.15
CA VAL A 41 -22.83 -8.73 -25.79
C VAL A 41 -24.24 -8.61 -26.36
N ALA A 42 -25.21 -8.10 -25.58
CA ALA A 42 -26.59 -7.91 -26.01
C ALA A 42 -26.73 -6.98 -27.22
N ASN A 43 -25.85 -5.98 -27.34
CA ASN A 43 -25.78 -5.06 -28.47
C ASN A 43 -24.94 -5.58 -29.66
N GLY A 44 -24.38 -6.79 -29.57
CA GLY A 44 -23.58 -7.41 -30.62
C GLY A 44 -22.17 -6.83 -30.77
N VAL A 45 -21.62 -6.25 -29.71
CA VAL A 45 -20.26 -5.69 -29.66
C VAL A 45 -19.31 -6.72 -29.07
N HIS A 46 -18.65 -7.49 -29.93
CA HIS A 46 -17.74 -8.56 -29.49
C HIS A 46 -16.27 -8.18 -29.59
N LEU A 47 -15.91 -7.18 -30.39
CA LEU A 47 -14.56 -6.62 -30.46
C LEU A 47 -14.46 -5.46 -29.47
N VAL A 48 -13.85 -5.70 -28.31
CA VAL A 48 -13.82 -4.75 -27.18
C VAL A 48 -12.42 -4.21 -26.89
N GLY A 49 -11.37 -4.86 -27.40
CA GLY A 49 -9.99 -4.45 -27.15
C GLY A 49 -9.00 -5.00 -28.16
N ARG A 50 -7.73 -4.68 -27.90
CA ARG A 50 -6.58 -5.14 -28.68
C ARG A 50 -5.55 -5.73 -27.72
N SER A 51 -4.90 -6.80 -28.16
CA SER A 51 -3.91 -7.48 -27.34
C SER A 51 -2.68 -6.60 -27.07
N PHE A 52 -2.01 -6.83 -25.95
CA PHE A 52 -0.98 -5.95 -25.43
C PHE A 52 0.22 -5.77 -26.38
N LYS A 53 0.78 -6.87 -26.90
CA LYS A 53 2.04 -6.82 -27.69
C LYS A 53 1.77 -6.77 -29.19
N THR A 54 0.83 -7.59 -29.66
CA THR A 54 0.63 -7.85 -31.09
C THR A 54 -0.59 -7.16 -31.69
N HIS A 55 -1.36 -6.42 -30.88
CA HIS A 55 -2.55 -5.67 -31.30
C HIS A 55 -3.58 -6.54 -32.04
N ARG A 56 -3.66 -7.82 -31.68
CA ARG A 56 -4.66 -8.73 -32.22
C ARG A 56 -6.06 -8.33 -31.72
N PRO A 57 -7.11 -8.46 -32.55
CA PRO A 57 -8.49 -8.24 -32.10
C PRO A 57 -8.82 -9.13 -30.91
N ARG A 58 -9.33 -8.56 -29.81
CA ARG A 58 -9.75 -9.30 -28.62
C ARG A 58 -11.21 -9.01 -28.26
N GLY A 59 -11.88 -10.06 -27.80
CA GLY A 59 -13.25 -10.02 -27.32
C GLY A 59 -13.35 -10.39 -25.85
N ILE A 60 -14.55 -10.20 -25.29
CA ILE A 60 -14.90 -10.68 -23.94
C ILE A 60 -14.69 -12.20 -23.93
N LEU A 61 -13.99 -12.71 -22.92
CA LEU A 61 -13.68 -14.15 -22.79
C LEU A 61 -14.46 -14.81 -21.66
N THR A 62 -14.78 -14.07 -20.61
CA THR A 62 -15.29 -14.58 -19.33
C THR A 62 -16.47 -13.72 -18.85
N ALA A 63 -16.96 -13.93 -17.62
CA ALA A 63 -18.05 -13.14 -17.04
C ALA A 63 -17.79 -12.63 -15.61
N GLY A 64 -16.55 -12.76 -15.10
CA GLY A 64 -16.19 -12.43 -13.72
C GLY A 64 -14.86 -11.70 -13.57
N SER A 65 -14.21 -11.88 -12.41
CA SER A 65 -12.92 -11.28 -12.06
C SER A 65 -11.73 -11.88 -12.82
N GLU A 66 -11.95 -13.00 -13.50
CA GLU A 66 -10.99 -13.72 -14.32
C GLU A 66 -10.82 -13.16 -15.75
N GLU A 67 -11.54 -12.10 -16.13
CA GLU A 67 -11.50 -11.50 -17.47
C GLU A 67 -10.12 -10.91 -17.82
N PRO A 68 -9.46 -11.40 -18.90
CA PRO A 68 -8.15 -10.90 -19.31
C PRO A 68 -8.19 -9.91 -20.49
N ASN A 69 -9.27 -9.86 -21.27
CA ASN A 69 -9.31 -9.16 -22.56
C ASN A 69 -10.11 -7.86 -22.50
N ALA A 70 -11.29 -7.88 -21.90
CA ALA A 70 -12.23 -6.76 -21.85
C ALA A 70 -11.84 -5.71 -20.79
N ILE A 71 -10.59 -5.24 -20.88
CA ILE A 71 -10.01 -4.19 -20.06
C ILE A 71 -10.33 -2.83 -20.71
N ILE A 72 -10.92 -1.90 -19.95
CA ILE A 72 -11.44 -0.63 -20.46
C ILE A 72 -10.92 0.56 -19.65
N GLN A 73 -11.02 1.75 -20.26
CA GLN A 73 -10.98 3.02 -19.54
C GLN A 73 -12.42 3.43 -19.23
N LEU A 74 -12.71 3.65 -17.96
CA LEU A 74 -14.01 4.10 -17.47
C LEU A 74 -13.96 5.61 -17.18
N GLU A 75 -15.03 6.31 -17.50
CA GLU A 75 -15.22 7.75 -17.28
C GLU A 75 -14.13 8.68 -17.88
N THR A 76 -14.19 9.96 -17.51
CA THR A 76 -13.31 11.03 -18.01
C THR A 76 -12.91 11.99 -16.89
N GLY A 77 -11.89 12.83 -17.15
CA GLY A 77 -11.40 13.83 -16.22
C GLY A 77 -10.88 13.24 -14.90
N PRO A 78 -11.10 13.90 -13.75
CA PRO A 78 -10.52 13.49 -12.47
C PRO A 78 -11.07 12.16 -11.93
N ARG A 79 -12.20 11.67 -12.45
CA ARG A 79 -12.82 10.38 -12.09
C ARG A 79 -12.59 9.28 -13.12
N SER A 80 -11.69 9.53 -14.08
CA SER A 80 -11.29 8.54 -15.09
C SER A 80 -10.53 7.38 -14.43
N GLU A 81 -10.99 6.15 -14.64
CA GLU A 81 -10.38 4.94 -14.08
C GLU A 81 -9.84 4.03 -15.18
N PRO A 82 -8.52 3.77 -15.22
CA PRO A 82 -7.93 2.87 -16.20
C PRO A 82 -8.00 1.40 -15.76
N ASN A 83 -7.90 0.51 -16.75
CA ASN A 83 -7.70 -0.93 -16.56
C ASN A 83 -8.84 -1.65 -15.81
N VAL A 84 -10.06 -1.12 -15.90
CA VAL A 84 -11.24 -1.74 -15.26
C VAL A 84 -11.73 -2.89 -16.14
N ARG A 85 -12.22 -3.97 -15.54
CA ARG A 85 -12.81 -5.11 -16.30
C ARG A 85 -14.27 -4.81 -16.61
N ALA A 86 -14.65 -4.82 -17.89
CA ALA A 86 -16.03 -4.61 -18.29
C ALA A 86 -17.03 -5.62 -17.66
N THR A 87 -16.55 -6.81 -17.28
CA THR A 87 -17.34 -7.86 -16.59
C THR A 87 -17.68 -7.53 -15.14
N GLN A 88 -16.99 -6.57 -14.51
CA GLN A 88 -17.21 -6.18 -13.11
C GLN A 88 -17.76 -4.75 -12.96
N VAL A 89 -18.03 -4.06 -14.08
CA VAL A 89 -18.64 -2.73 -14.11
C VAL A 89 -20.14 -2.90 -14.23
N GLU A 90 -20.88 -2.63 -13.16
CA GLU A 90 -22.34 -2.53 -13.21
C GLU A 90 -22.75 -1.32 -14.07
N LEU A 91 -23.75 -1.51 -14.92
CA LEU A 91 -24.27 -0.46 -15.79
C LEU A 91 -25.09 0.55 -14.98
N TYR A 92 -24.84 1.84 -15.21
CA TYR A 92 -25.62 2.94 -14.66
C TYR A 92 -25.86 4.00 -15.73
N GLU A 93 -26.86 4.86 -15.49
CA GLU A 93 -27.27 5.88 -16.46
C GLU A 93 -26.14 6.86 -16.75
N GLY A 94 -25.85 7.05 -18.04
CA GLY A 94 -24.80 7.97 -18.51
C GLY A 94 -23.37 7.41 -18.46
N LEU A 95 -23.18 6.13 -18.10
CA LEU A 95 -21.86 5.49 -18.06
C LEU A 95 -21.08 5.72 -19.36
N THR A 96 -19.82 6.10 -19.25
CA THR A 96 -18.93 6.30 -20.41
C THR A 96 -17.70 5.41 -20.31
N ALA A 97 -17.43 4.62 -21.35
CA ALA A 97 -16.25 3.75 -21.41
C ALA A 97 -15.60 3.72 -22.80
N LYS A 98 -14.32 3.38 -22.86
CA LYS A 98 -13.60 3.17 -24.12
C LYS A 98 -12.61 2.01 -24.05
N SER A 99 -12.36 1.41 -25.20
CA SER A 99 -11.28 0.43 -25.41
C SER A 99 -9.92 1.05 -25.12
N VAL A 100 -9.02 0.23 -24.59
CA VAL A 100 -7.63 0.59 -24.31
C VAL A 100 -6.69 0.00 -25.37
N ASN A 101 -5.48 0.56 -25.44
CA ASN A 101 -4.40 0.07 -26.32
C ASN A 101 -4.79 -0.08 -27.81
N CYS A 102 -5.56 0.87 -28.36
CA CYS A 102 -5.94 0.86 -29.78
C CYS A 102 -5.94 2.28 -30.37
N TRP A 103 -5.32 2.49 -31.53
CA TRP A 103 -5.32 3.81 -32.20
C TRP A 103 -5.38 3.72 -33.74
N PRO A 104 -6.23 4.52 -34.41
CA PRO A 104 -7.17 5.51 -33.84
C PRO A 104 -8.45 4.89 -33.25
N SER A 105 -8.75 3.62 -33.51
CA SER A 105 -9.92 2.95 -32.93
C SER A 105 -9.73 1.44 -32.77
N VAL A 106 -10.58 0.79 -31.98
CA VAL A 106 -10.55 -0.68 -31.86
C VAL A 106 -10.80 -1.39 -33.20
N ASN A 107 -11.51 -0.76 -34.13
CA ASN A 107 -11.80 -1.31 -35.46
C ASN A 107 -10.68 -1.11 -36.48
N PHE A 108 -9.95 0.00 -36.37
CA PHE A 108 -8.84 0.36 -37.25
C PHE A 108 -7.67 0.77 -36.37
N ASP A 109 -6.74 -0.17 -36.17
CA ASP A 109 -5.58 -0.03 -35.29
C ASP A 109 -4.30 -0.12 -36.15
N LEU A 110 -3.52 0.97 -36.20
CA LEU A 110 -2.29 1.00 -37.00
C LEU A 110 -1.21 0.09 -36.42
N ALA A 111 -1.17 -0.08 -35.11
CA ALA A 111 -0.19 -0.95 -34.45
C ALA A 111 -0.44 -2.44 -34.73
N ALA A 112 -1.56 -2.80 -35.37
CA ALA A 112 -1.80 -4.15 -35.86
C ALA A 112 -0.74 -4.64 -36.87
N VAL A 113 0.07 -3.75 -37.46
CA VAL A 113 1.26 -4.12 -38.26
C VAL A 113 2.27 -4.94 -37.46
N ASN A 114 2.34 -4.76 -36.13
CA ASN A 114 3.21 -5.53 -35.23
C ASN A 114 2.92 -7.03 -35.31
N SER A 115 1.68 -7.42 -35.64
CA SER A 115 1.31 -8.82 -35.83
C SER A 115 2.07 -9.50 -36.98
N VAL A 116 2.52 -8.75 -37.99
CA VAL A 116 3.36 -9.26 -39.09
C VAL A 116 4.76 -9.62 -38.59
N ALA A 117 5.30 -8.83 -37.66
CA ALA A 117 6.59 -9.06 -37.02
C ALA A 117 6.52 -9.98 -35.78
N SER A 118 5.37 -10.62 -35.51
CA SER A 118 5.14 -11.48 -34.33
C SER A 118 6.05 -12.71 -34.21
N ARG A 119 6.83 -13.03 -35.26
CA ARG A 119 7.88 -14.07 -35.21
C ARG A 119 9.19 -13.56 -34.57
N ILE A 120 9.38 -12.25 -34.50
CA ILE A 120 10.54 -11.60 -33.89
C ILE A 120 10.25 -11.33 -32.40
N PHE A 121 9.02 -10.96 -32.07
CA PHE A 121 8.56 -10.69 -30.70
C PHE A 121 8.28 -11.96 -29.88
N VAL A 122 9.21 -12.92 -29.88
CA VAL A 122 9.13 -14.11 -29.01
C VAL A 122 9.45 -13.76 -27.56
N ALA A 123 9.07 -14.62 -26.60
CA ALA A 123 9.55 -14.50 -25.23
C ALA A 123 11.09 -14.35 -25.19
N GLY A 124 11.59 -13.47 -24.32
CA GLY A 124 13.02 -13.16 -24.24
C GLY A 124 13.55 -12.11 -25.22
N PHE A 125 12.82 -11.76 -26.30
CA PHE A 125 13.30 -10.82 -27.33
C PHE A 125 13.79 -9.49 -26.72
N TYR A 126 12.99 -8.93 -25.81
CA TYR A 126 13.30 -7.68 -25.14
C TYR A 126 14.65 -7.70 -24.41
N TYR A 127 14.88 -8.77 -23.63
CA TYR A 127 16.12 -8.96 -22.85
C TYR A 127 17.34 -9.11 -23.76
N LYS A 128 17.16 -9.70 -24.95
CA LYS A 128 18.25 -9.97 -25.90
C LYS A 128 18.56 -8.77 -26.80
N THR A 129 17.59 -7.89 -27.05
CA THR A 129 17.71 -6.82 -28.06
C THR A 129 17.91 -5.43 -27.48
N PHE A 130 17.27 -5.09 -26.35
CA PHE A 130 17.26 -3.71 -25.84
C PHE A 130 18.15 -3.47 -24.62
N MET A 131 18.77 -4.51 -24.05
CA MET A 131 19.66 -4.36 -22.89
C MET A 131 21.10 -3.96 -23.27
N ASP A 132 21.44 -3.98 -24.56
CA ASP A 132 22.77 -3.64 -25.07
C ASP A 132 22.65 -2.76 -26.34
N PRO A 133 23.45 -1.67 -26.48
CA PRO A 133 24.31 -1.06 -25.47
C PRO A 133 23.52 -0.43 -24.32
N LYS A 134 24.00 -0.67 -23.10
CA LYS A 134 23.40 -0.15 -21.84
C LYS A 134 23.16 1.36 -21.85
N SER A 135 23.99 2.13 -22.56
CA SER A 135 23.84 3.59 -22.70
C SER A 135 22.56 4.02 -23.43
N MET A 136 22.02 3.18 -24.31
CA MET A 136 20.78 3.46 -25.06
C MET A 136 19.52 3.08 -24.31
N TRP A 137 19.62 2.29 -23.24
CA TRP A 137 18.47 1.88 -22.44
C TRP A 137 17.70 3.08 -21.88
N MET A 138 18.35 3.93 -21.08
CA MET A 138 17.69 5.07 -20.40
C MET A 138 17.29 6.18 -21.37
N THR A 139 17.98 6.30 -22.52
CA THR A 139 17.88 7.46 -23.41
C THR A 139 17.02 7.21 -24.65
N VAL A 140 16.97 5.96 -25.15
CA VAL A 140 16.29 5.61 -26.40
C VAL A 140 15.19 4.57 -26.15
N TYR A 141 15.56 3.40 -25.62
CA TYR A 141 14.66 2.26 -25.54
C TYR A 141 13.58 2.44 -24.48
N GLU A 142 13.95 2.72 -23.23
CA GLU A 142 13.02 2.85 -22.11
C GLU A 142 11.95 3.93 -22.34
N PRO A 143 12.28 5.17 -22.78
CA PRO A 143 11.25 6.20 -22.99
C PRO A 143 10.23 5.81 -24.07
N ILE A 144 10.69 5.19 -25.16
CA ILE A 144 9.82 4.73 -26.25
C ILE A 144 8.94 3.56 -25.79
N ILE A 145 9.55 2.57 -25.12
CA ILE A 145 8.83 1.41 -24.59
C ILE A 145 7.82 1.84 -23.54
N ARG A 146 8.14 2.74 -22.60
CA ARG A 146 7.17 3.24 -21.59
C ARG A 146 5.99 3.97 -22.21
N ARG A 147 6.19 4.72 -23.30
CA ARG A 147 5.09 5.38 -24.02
C ARG A 147 4.18 4.39 -24.74
N MET A 148 4.73 3.27 -25.21
CA MET A 148 3.96 2.21 -25.88
C MET A 148 3.43 1.14 -24.91
N ALA A 149 4.03 1.02 -23.72
CA ALA A 149 3.71 0.01 -22.72
C ALA A 149 2.63 0.52 -21.77
N GLY A 150 1.45 -0.07 -21.88
CA GLY A 150 0.32 0.18 -20.99
C GLY A 150 -0.98 -0.19 -21.68
N LEU A 151 -2.04 -0.33 -20.90
CA LEU A 151 -3.40 -0.47 -21.44
C LEU A 151 -4.12 0.89 -21.28
N GLY A 152 -4.58 1.21 -20.07
CA GLY A 152 -5.26 2.48 -19.75
C GLY A 152 -4.32 3.63 -19.35
N VAL A 153 -4.91 4.82 -19.19
CA VAL A 153 -4.23 6.08 -18.85
C VAL A 153 -4.74 6.60 -17.50
N LEU A 154 -3.81 6.96 -16.61
CA LEU A 154 -4.15 7.57 -15.32
C LEU A 154 -4.56 9.05 -15.51
N PRO A 155 -5.56 9.55 -14.75
CA PRO A 155 -5.87 10.97 -14.70
C PRO A 155 -4.69 11.76 -14.11
N ARG A 156 -4.57 13.05 -14.46
CA ARG A 156 -3.53 13.95 -13.90
C ARG A 156 -4.05 14.79 -12.75
N GLU A 157 -5.36 14.99 -12.73
CA GLU A 157 -6.08 15.72 -11.71
C GLU A 157 -6.21 14.91 -10.42
N LYS A 158 -6.47 15.60 -9.30
CA LYS A 158 -6.68 14.97 -8.00
C LYS A 158 -8.00 14.18 -7.99
N ASP A 159 -7.97 12.99 -7.40
CA ASP A 159 -9.16 12.18 -7.15
C ASP A 159 -10.13 12.95 -6.23
N PRO A 160 -11.36 13.25 -6.66
CA PRO A 160 -12.33 14.02 -5.88
C PRO A 160 -13.19 13.14 -4.96
N ASP A 161 -13.06 11.82 -5.05
CA ASP A 161 -13.87 10.89 -4.28
C ASP A 161 -13.29 10.68 -2.87
N THR A 162 -14.14 10.21 -1.95
CA THR A 162 -13.73 9.95 -0.57
C THR A 162 -13.69 8.46 -0.29
N TYR A 163 -12.80 8.05 0.60
CA TYR A 163 -12.54 6.66 0.95
C TYR A 163 -12.48 6.51 2.47
N ASP A 164 -12.84 5.35 3.01
CA ASP A 164 -12.73 5.09 4.44
C ASP A 164 -12.37 3.64 4.77
N HIS A 165 -11.97 3.41 6.01
CA HIS A 165 -11.66 2.09 6.54
C HIS A 165 -12.59 1.77 7.73
N MET A 166 -12.83 0.48 7.94
CA MET A 166 -13.50 -0.04 9.14
C MET A 166 -12.69 -1.20 9.72
N ASN A 167 -12.59 -1.27 11.05
CA ASN A 167 -11.93 -2.35 11.78
C ASN A 167 -12.97 -3.08 12.62
N GLU A 168 -13.12 -4.39 12.41
CA GLU A 168 -14.16 -5.18 13.07
C GLU A 168 -13.71 -6.61 13.40
N PHE A 169 -14.42 -7.23 14.34
CA PHE A 169 -14.24 -8.62 14.74
C PHE A 169 -15.48 -9.44 14.39
N CYS A 170 -15.28 -10.69 14.01
CA CYS A 170 -16.36 -11.67 13.89
C CYS A 170 -15.93 -13.02 14.45
N GLU A 171 -16.90 -13.86 14.77
CA GLU A 171 -16.64 -15.24 15.18
C GLU A 171 -16.36 -16.10 13.93
N VAL A 172 -17.21 -15.97 12.91
CA VAL A 172 -17.09 -16.70 11.65
C VAL A 172 -17.11 -15.72 10.47
N MET A 173 -16.04 -15.73 9.68
CA MET A 173 -15.97 -15.05 8.39
C MET A 173 -16.24 -16.07 7.29
N VAL A 174 -17.20 -15.80 6.42
CA VAL A 174 -17.50 -16.61 5.24
C VAL A 174 -17.16 -15.80 3.99
N VAL A 175 -16.28 -16.34 3.15
CA VAL A 175 -15.82 -15.68 1.92
C VAL A 175 -16.37 -16.40 0.69
N GLY A 176 -17.20 -15.69 -0.08
CA GLY A 176 -17.94 -16.22 -1.21
C GLY A 176 -19.35 -16.64 -0.80
N ALA A 177 -20.35 -16.20 -1.56
CA ALA A 177 -21.78 -16.40 -1.31
C ALA A 177 -22.44 -17.25 -2.41
N GLY A 178 -21.71 -18.24 -2.92
CA GLY A 178 -22.29 -19.36 -3.67
C GLY A 178 -23.05 -20.33 -2.75
N PRO A 179 -23.51 -21.48 -3.27
CA PRO A 179 -24.29 -22.45 -2.49
C PRO A 179 -23.60 -22.91 -1.19
N ALA A 180 -22.28 -23.17 -1.25
CA ALA A 180 -21.50 -23.55 -0.08
C ALA A 180 -21.39 -22.42 0.96
N GLY A 181 -21.16 -21.18 0.49
CA GLY A 181 -21.03 -20.02 1.36
C GLY A 181 -22.34 -19.63 2.04
N LEU A 182 -23.44 -19.61 1.30
CA LEU A 182 -24.78 -19.37 1.85
C LEU A 182 -25.16 -20.44 2.89
N SER A 183 -24.88 -21.71 2.60
CA SER A 183 -25.13 -22.81 3.55
C SER A 183 -24.28 -22.67 4.82
N ALA A 184 -23.01 -22.29 4.68
CA ALA A 184 -22.12 -22.05 5.81
C ALA A 184 -22.59 -20.85 6.67
N ALA A 185 -22.95 -19.74 6.02
CA ALA A 185 -23.43 -18.54 6.70
C ALA A 185 -24.75 -18.79 7.44
N LEU A 186 -25.68 -19.56 6.84
CA LEU A 186 -26.95 -19.94 7.49
C LEU A 186 -26.70 -20.74 8.77
N GLU A 187 -25.90 -21.80 8.69
CA GLU A 187 -25.65 -22.66 9.87
C GLU A 187 -24.85 -21.92 10.95
N ALA A 188 -23.88 -21.08 10.57
CA ALA A 188 -23.17 -20.24 11.52
C ALA A 188 -24.08 -19.17 12.14
N GLY A 189 -24.91 -18.48 11.34
CA GLY A 189 -25.81 -17.43 11.79
C GLY A 189 -26.88 -17.95 12.76
N ARG A 190 -27.50 -19.09 12.42
CA ARG A 190 -28.49 -19.79 13.26
C ARG A 190 -27.97 -20.19 14.64
N SER A 191 -26.65 -20.31 14.80
CA SER A 191 -26.03 -20.65 16.09
C SER A 191 -25.96 -19.46 17.07
N GLY A 192 -26.18 -18.23 16.58
CA GLY A 192 -25.98 -16.99 17.33
C GLY A 192 -24.58 -16.40 17.25
N ALA A 193 -23.65 -17.05 16.54
CA ALA A 193 -22.30 -16.51 16.30
C ALA A 193 -22.37 -15.19 15.51
N ARG A 194 -21.43 -14.25 15.76
CA ARG A 194 -21.30 -13.06 14.88
C ARG A 194 -20.68 -13.49 13.56
N VAL A 195 -21.45 -13.42 12.48
CA VAL A 195 -21.05 -13.88 11.15
C VAL A 195 -20.88 -12.70 10.22
N VAL A 196 -19.85 -12.73 9.39
CA VAL A 196 -19.71 -11.84 8.23
C VAL A 196 -19.68 -12.72 6.98
N LEU A 197 -20.58 -12.46 6.03
CA LEU A 197 -20.54 -13.05 4.69
C LEU A 197 -20.19 -11.96 3.69
N CYS A 198 -19.09 -12.12 2.95
CA CYS A 198 -18.74 -11.20 1.86
C CYS A 198 -18.66 -11.91 0.51
N ASP A 199 -19.08 -11.21 -0.55
CA ASP A 199 -18.97 -11.67 -1.92
C ASP A 199 -18.66 -10.51 -2.89
N GLU A 200 -17.82 -10.75 -3.90
CA GLU A 200 -17.44 -9.72 -4.86
C GLU A 200 -18.57 -9.28 -5.80
N GLN A 201 -19.62 -10.10 -5.95
CA GLN A 201 -20.74 -9.88 -6.86
C GLN A 201 -21.78 -8.89 -6.30
N PRO A 202 -22.60 -8.27 -7.17
CA PRO A 202 -23.65 -7.33 -6.77
C PRO A 202 -24.82 -7.96 -6.00
N GLU A 203 -24.96 -9.28 -6.07
CA GLU A 203 -26.02 -10.10 -5.47
C GLU A 203 -25.43 -11.46 -5.03
N PHE A 204 -26.00 -12.05 -3.99
CA PHE A 204 -25.58 -13.37 -3.50
C PHE A 204 -26.24 -14.50 -4.29
N GLY A 205 -25.59 -15.67 -4.30
CA GLY A 205 -26.04 -16.86 -5.04
C GLY A 205 -24.90 -17.52 -5.83
N GLY A 206 -23.84 -16.78 -6.17
CA GLY A 206 -22.67 -17.30 -6.88
C GLY A 206 -23.05 -17.96 -8.20
N SER A 207 -22.64 -19.22 -8.41
CA SER A 207 -22.94 -19.97 -9.64
C SER A 207 -24.43 -20.28 -9.85
N LEU A 208 -25.25 -20.27 -8.80
CA LEU A 208 -26.70 -20.52 -8.93
C LEU A 208 -27.42 -19.41 -9.71
N LEU A 209 -26.84 -18.21 -9.76
CA LEU A 209 -27.38 -17.08 -10.54
C LEU A 209 -27.25 -17.29 -12.06
N ASN A 210 -26.41 -18.24 -12.48
CA ASN A 210 -26.06 -18.47 -13.87
C ASN A 210 -26.62 -19.80 -14.41
N THR A 211 -27.24 -20.63 -13.56
CA THR A 211 -27.65 -22.00 -13.91
C THR A 211 -29.14 -22.22 -13.65
N LYS A 212 -29.72 -23.25 -14.27
CA LYS A 212 -31.13 -23.65 -14.06
C LYS A 212 -31.26 -24.86 -13.12
N GLN A 213 -30.38 -24.93 -12.13
CA GLN A 213 -30.35 -26.02 -11.16
C GLN A 213 -31.64 -26.09 -10.33
N ILE A 214 -31.96 -27.28 -9.83
CA ILE A 214 -33.15 -27.55 -9.03
C ILE A 214 -32.75 -27.94 -7.61
N ILE A 215 -33.36 -27.31 -6.61
CA ILE A 215 -33.19 -27.58 -5.18
C ILE A 215 -34.57 -27.79 -4.57
N ASP A 216 -34.77 -28.89 -3.85
CA ASP A 216 -36.05 -29.32 -3.25
C ASP A 216 -37.21 -29.32 -4.27
N GLY A 217 -36.93 -29.75 -5.50
CA GLY A 217 -37.92 -29.81 -6.59
C GLY A 217 -38.31 -28.46 -7.19
N LYS A 218 -37.64 -27.37 -6.80
CA LYS A 218 -37.91 -26.00 -7.26
C LYS A 218 -36.67 -25.36 -7.89
N PRO A 219 -36.82 -24.28 -8.69
CA PRO A 219 -35.68 -23.51 -9.17
C PRO A 219 -34.75 -23.07 -8.02
N ALA A 220 -33.45 -23.29 -8.16
CA ALA A 220 -32.46 -23.00 -7.13
C ALA A 220 -32.48 -21.53 -6.66
N GLN A 221 -32.95 -20.61 -7.50
CA GLN A 221 -33.11 -19.20 -7.14
C GLN A 221 -34.09 -18.99 -5.98
N GLU A 222 -35.18 -19.77 -5.89
CA GLU A 222 -36.12 -19.68 -4.76
C GLU A 222 -35.42 -19.99 -3.43
N TRP A 223 -34.47 -20.95 -3.44
CA TRP A 223 -33.67 -21.25 -2.26
C TRP A 223 -32.68 -20.13 -1.93
N VAL A 224 -32.01 -19.55 -2.94
CA VAL A 224 -31.10 -18.40 -2.74
C VAL A 224 -31.85 -17.23 -2.11
N ASP A 225 -33.00 -16.87 -2.66
CA ASP A 225 -33.81 -15.74 -2.17
C ASP A 225 -34.26 -15.99 -0.72
N ALA A 226 -34.70 -17.22 -0.40
CA ALA A 226 -35.08 -17.59 0.97
C ALA A 226 -33.88 -17.58 1.95
N ALA A 227 -32.73 -18.11 1.54
CA ALA A 227 -31.51 -18.13 2.34
C ALA A 227 -31.01 -16.72 2.65
N VAL A 228 -30.99 -15.84 1.65
CA VAL A 228 -30.57 -14.44 1.81
C VAL A 228 -31.55 -13.70 2.71
N ALA A 229 -32.86 -13.86 2.51
CA ALA A 229 -33.87 -13.23 3.37
C ALA A 229 -33.76 -13.69 4.83
N GLU A 230 -33.45 -14.96 5.07
CA GLU A 230 -33.22 -15.46 6.44
C GLU A 230 -31.98 -14.82 7.06
N LEU A 231 -30.86 -14.73 6.32
CA LEU A 231 -29.63 -14.10 6.79
C LEU A 231 -29.80 -12.59 7.04
N GLU A 232 -30.55 -11.89 6.18
CA GLU A 232 -30.86 -10.46 6.33
C GLU A 232 -31.70 -10.18 7.58
N ALA A 233 -32.51 -11.16 8.03
CA ALA A 233 -33.31 -11.06 9.24
C ALA A 233 -32.53 -11.39 10.54
N MET A 234 -31.25 -11.79 10.45
CA MET A 234 -30.42 -12.13 11.61
C MET A 234 -29.55 -10.94 12.05
N ASP A 235 -29.80 -10.38 13.23
CA ASP A 235 -29.03 -9.25 13.78
C ASP A 235 -27.53 -9.55 14.00
N ASN A 236 -27.19 -10.83 14.14
CA ASN A 236 -25.81 -11.31 14.32
C ASN A 236 -25.08 -11.60 13.00
N VAL A 237 -25.71 -11.39 11.84
CA VAL A 237 -25.12 -11.62 10.53
C VAL A 237 -24.94 -10.30 9.79
N ARG A 238 -23.72 -10.04 9.33
CA ARG A 238 -23.42 -8.94 8.40
C ARG A 238 -23.23 -9.47 6.99
N LEU A 239 -23.96 -8.87 6.06
CA LEU A 239 -23.92 -9.23 4.65
C LEU A 239 -23.25 -8.11 3.83
N LEU A 240 -22.14 -8.43 3.17
CA LEU A 240 -21.38 -7.50 2.34
C LEU A 240 -21.40 -7.94 0.87
N LYS A 241 -22.20 -7.23 0.06
CA LYS A 241 -22.25 -7.37 -1.41
C LYS A 241 -21.20 -6.45 -2.03
N ARG A 242 -20.73 -6.73 -3.25
CA ARG A 242 -19.69 -5.94 -3.93
C ARG A 242 -18.40 -5.82 -3.11
N ALA A 243 -18.15 -6.81 -2.25
CA ALA A 243 -17.16 -6.80 -1.21
C ALA A 243 -16.17 -7.96 -1.43
N ASN A 244 -15.04 -7.62 -2.05
CA ASN A 244 -14.03 -8.56 -2.44
C ASN A 244 -13.02 -8.77 -1.30
N ALA A 245 -12.99 -9.96 -0.70
CA ALA A 245 -11.90 -10.35 0.17
C ALA A 245 -10.61 -10.49 -0.65
N PHE A 246 -9.70 -9.52 -0.51
CA PHE A 246 -8.53 -9.42 -1.36
C PHE A 246 -7.24 -9.91 -0.69
N GLY A 247 -7.19 -9.96 0.64
CA GLY A 247 -6.02 -10.37 1.40
C GLY A 247 -6.38 -11.27 2.58
N TYR A 248 -5.60 -12.33 2.77
CA TYR A 248 -5.58 -13.17 3.97
C TYR A 248 -4.20 -13.04 4.63
N TYR A 249 -4.15 -12.64 5.90
CA TYR A 249 -2.94 -12.45 6.68
C TYR A 249 -2.99 -13.22 8.00
N ASP A 250 -1.91 -13.14 8.77
CA ASP A 250 -1.70 -13.86 10.02
C ASP A 250 -2.84 -13.70 11.04
N HIS A 251 -3.10 -14.79 11.76
CA HIS A 251 -4.15 -14.92 12.78
C HIS A 251 -5.53 -14.53 12.25
N ASN A 252 -5.91 -15.05 11.08
CA ASN A 252 -7.21 -14.84 10.44
C ASN A 252 -7.58 -13.35 10.29
N TYR A 253 -6.61 -12.53 9.88
CA TYR A 253 -6.86 -11.16 9.48
C TYR A 253 -7.22 -11.10 8.01
N ILE A 254 -8.43 -10.66 7.68
CA ILE A 254 -8.95 -10.62 6.32
C ILE A 254 -9.22 -9.17 5.93
N THR A 255 -8.70 -8.75 4.78
CA THR A 255 -9.03 -7.45 4.20
C THR A 255 -10.06 -7.59 3.09
N VAL A 256 -11.11 -6.76 3.15
CA VAL A 256 -12.21 -6.78 2.19
C VAL A 256 -12.38 -5.39 1.57
N HIS A 257 -12.39 -5.33 0.25
CA HIS A 257 -12.63 -4.11 -0.53
C HIS A 257 -14.09 -4.05 -0.97
N GLU A 258 -14.87 -3.18 -0.34
CA GLU A 258 -16.27 -2.95 -0.65
C GLU A 258 -16.42 -1.75 -1.60
N ARG A 259 -17.06 -1.99 -2.75
CA ARG A 259 -17.44 -0.96 -3.72
C ARG A 259 -18.84 -0.45 -3.39
N ARG A 260 -18.93 0.76 -2.83
CA ARG A 260 -20.17 1.26 -2.23
C ARG A 260 -20.98 2.13 -3.18
N THR A 261 -20.33 2.90 -4.06
CA THR A 261 -21.05 3.87 -4.90
C THR A 261 -20.78 3.76 -6.40
N ASP A 262 -19.87 2.89 -6.85
CA ASP A 262 -19.50 2.73 -8.26
C ASP A 262 -20.72 2.51 -9.17
N HIS A 263 -21.67 1.71 -8.70
CA HIS A 263 -22.88 1.33 -9.42
C HIS A 263 -23.96 2.43 -9.50
N PHE A 264 -23.75 3.58 -8.85
CA PHE A 264 -24.60 4.77 -9.02
C PHE A 264 -24.01 5.76 -10.02
N GLY A 265 -22.74 5.58 -10.40
CA GLY A 265 -21.99 6.51 -11.23
C GLY A 265 -21.30 7.64 -10.46
N PRO A 266 -20.45 8.41 -11.17
CA PRO A 266 -19.54 9.40 -10.58
C PRO A 266 -20.27 10.51 -9.83
N GLY A 267 -19.92 10.73 -8.55
CA GLY A 267 -20.46 11.82 -7.75
C GLY A 267 -21.95 11.69 -7.35
N ALA A 268 -22.65 10.63 -7.74
CA ALA A 268 -24.08 10.45 -7.47
C ALA A 268 -24.41 10.31 -5.97
N LYS A 269 -23.42 9.97 -5.13
CA LYS A 269 -23.55 9.79 -3.66
C LYS A 269 -22.39 10.44 -2.91
N SER A 270 -22.21 11.75 -3.06
CA SER A 270 -21.09 12.52 -2.50
C SER A 270 -20.92 12.46 -0.97
N GLY A 271 -21.95 12.09 -0.21
CA GLY A 271 -21.88 11.90 1.25
C GLY A 271 -21.40 10.51 1.71
N LEU A 272 -21.17 9.58 0.80
CA LEU A 272 -20.68 8.24 1.10
C LEU A 272 -19.25 8.06 0.57
N SER A 273 -18.45 7.26 1.28
CA SER A 273 -17.18 6.80 0.71
C SER A 273 -17.46 5.97 -0.54
N LYS A 274 -16.69 6.22 -1.59
CA LYS A 274 -16.77 5.48 -2.85
C LYS A 274 -16.47 4.02 -2.62
N HIS A 275 -15.33 3.75 -1.99
CA HIS A 275 -14.93 2.43 -1.54
C HIS A 275 -14.62 2.44 -0.04
N ARG A 276 -14.79 1.27 0.58
CA ARG A 276 -14.38 1.00 1.96
C ARG A 276 -13.45 -0.20 2.02
N ILE A 277 -12.39 -0.08 2.82
CA ILE A 277 -11.57 -1.23 3.22
C ILE A 277 -12.01 -1.69 4.61
N TRP A 278 -12.49 -2.92 4.69
CA TRP A 278 -12.74 -3.59 5.95
C TRP A 278 -11.52 -4.38 6.37
N HIS A 279 -11.19 -4.29 7.66
CA HIS A 279 -10.17 -5.05 8.34
C HIS A 279 -10.87 -5.95 9.35
N PHE A 280 -11.02 -7.23 9.01
CA PHE A 280 -11.66 -8.22 9.87
C PHE A 280 -10.63 -9.05 10.61
N ARG A 281 -10.78 -9.16 11.93
CA ARG A 281 -10.14 -10.20 12.73
C ARG A 281 -11.17 -11.27 13.06
N SER A 282 -11.06 -12.44 12.44
CA SER A 282 -12.01 -13.54 12.65
C SER A 282 -11.42 -14.65 13.52
N LYS A 283 -12.24 -15.31 14.35
CA LYS A 283 -11.78 -16.52 15.04
C LYS A 283 -11.71 -17.73 14.11
N GLN A 284 -12.67 -17.86 13.20
CA GLN A 284 -12.75 -18.94 12.22
C GLN A 284 -13.06 -18.38 10.83
N VAL A 285 -12.50 -18.97 9.77
CA VAL A 285 -12.79 -18.56 8.39
C VAL A 285 -13.30 -19.76 7.59
N VAL A 286 -14.35 -19.54 6.79
CA VAL A 286 -14.86 -20.50 5.81
C VAL A 286 -14.63 -19.91 4.41
N LEU A 287 -13.74 -20.55 3.64
CA LEU A 287 -13.41 -20.19 2.27
C LEU A 287 -14.31 -20.97 1.30
N ALA A 288 -15.31 -20.27 0.76
CA ALA A 288 -16.27 -20.78 -0.22
C ALA A 288 -16.12 -20.06 -1.58
N THR A 289 -14.87 -19.80 -1.98
CA THR A 289 -14.51 -18.92 -3.12
C THR A 289 -14.75 -19.52 -4.51
N GLY A 290 -15.31 -20.72 -4.59
CA GLY A 290 -15.66 -21.37 -5.85
C GLY A 290 -14.44 -21.82 -6.70
N SER A 291 -14.63 -21.86 -8.01
CA SER A 291 -13.62 -22.24 -9.00
C SER A 291 -13.76 -21.43 -10.28
N HIS A 292 -12.65 -21.21 -10.97
CA HIS A 292 -12.62 -20.59 -12.30
C HIS A 292 -12.61 -21.66 -13.39
N GLU A 293 -13.40 -21.48 -14.45
CA GLU A 293 -13.32 -22.37 -15.62
C GLU A 293 -12.00 -22.12 -16.37
N ARG A 294 -11.34 -23.20 -16.79
CA ARG A 294 -10.06 -23.17 -17.49
C ARG A 294 -10.29 -23.23 -19.00
N PRO A 295 -9.63 -22.39 -19.82
CA PRO A 295 -9.71 -22.49 -21.27
C PRO A 295 -8.89 -23.67 -21.81
N LEU A 296 -9.29 -24.19 -22.98
CA LEU A 296 -8.44 -25.08 -23.79
C LEU A 296 -7.42 -24.26 -24.60
N VAL A 297 -6.21 -24.79 -24.75
CA VAL A 297 -5.14 -24.17 -25.54
C VAL A 297 -5.12 -24.78 -26.94
N PHE A 298 -5.67 -24.06 -27.91
CA PHE A 298 -5.80 -24.51 -29.31
C PHE A 298 -5.45 -23.41 -30.30
N ALA A 299 -5.41 -23.77 -31.59
CA ALA A 299 -4.97 -22.88 -32.65
C ALA A 299 -5.87 -21.65 -32.82
N ASP A 300 -5.28 -20.46 -32.67
CA ASP A 300 -5.90 -19.14 -32.72
C ASP A 300 -7.10 -19.00 -31.76
N ASN A 301 -6.93 -19.46 -30.52
CA ASN A 301 -7.94 -19.44 -29.45
C ASN A 301 -8.20 -18.06 -28.82
N ASP A 302 -7.74 -16.96 -29.41
CA ASP A 302 -7.83 -15.60 -28.84
C ASP A 302 -8.84 -14.67 -29.54
N ARG A 303 -9.47 -15.14 -30.62
CA ARG A 303 -10.30 -14.29 -31.49
C ARG A 303 -11.59 -13.82 -30.79
N PRO A 304 -12.13 -12.64 -31.16
CA PRO A 304 -13.42 -12.21 -30.65
C PRO A 304 -14.53 -13.19 -31.03
N GLY A 305 -15.40 -13.53 -30.08
CA GLY A 305 -16.41 -14.58 -30.20
C GLY A 305 -15.97 -15.93 -29.61
N ILE A 306 -14.71 -16.08 -29.21
CA ILE A 306 -14.27 -17.20 -28.36
C ILE A 306 -14.46 -16.80 -26.91
N MET A 307 -15.18 -17.61 -26.14
CA MET A 307 -15.48 -17.39 -24.72
C MET A 307 -15.40 -18.71 -23.94
N LEU A 308 -15.25 -18.62 -22.63
CA LEU A 308 -15.45 -19.76 -21.74
C LEU A 308 -16.92 -20.22 -21.79
N ALA A 309 -17.16 -21.52 -21.67
CA ALA A 309 -18.52 -22.08 -21.77
C ALA A 309 -19.43 -21.54 -20.65
N ASN A 310 -18.97 -21.55 -19.40
CA ASN A 310 -19.68 -20.99 -18.26
C ASN A 310 -19.96 -19.48 -18.41
N ALA A 311 -19.07 -18.73 -19.08
CA ALA A 311 -19.32 -17.33 -19.39
C ALA A 311 -20.48 -17.18 -20.40
N GLY A 312 -20.49 -18.01 -21.44
CA GLY A 312 -21.61 -18.07 -22.38
C GLY A 312 -22.95 -18.39 -21.71
N GLN A 313 -22.96 -19.38 -20.81
CA GLN A 313 -24.11 -19.73 -19.98
C GLN A 313 -24.55 -18.56 -19.09
N THR A 314 -23.60 -17.89 -18.45
CA THR A 314 -23.85 -16.71 -17.61
C THR A 314 -24.51 -15.60 -18.41
N TYR A 315 -23.98 -15.25 -19.59
CA TYR A 315 -24.58 -14.22 -20.43
C TYR A 315 -26.01 -14.57 -20.84
N ALA A 316 -26.28 -15.82 -21.22
CA ALA A 316 -27.61 -16.25 -21.63
C ALA A 316 -28.60 -16.32 -20.46
N ASN A 317 -28.28 -17.04 -19.40
CA ASN A 317 -29.20 -17.32 -18.29
C ASN A 317 -29.39 -16.12 -17.36
N ARG A 318 -28.30 -15.45 -16.99
CA ARG A 318 -28.36 -14.33 -16.02
C ARG A 318 -28.81 -13.04 -16.69
N TYR A 319 -28.16 -12.69 -17.80
CA TYR A 319 -28.33 -11.38 -18.44
C TYR A 319 -29.23 -11.41 -19.69
N GLY A 320 -29.65 -12.59 -20.14
CA GLY A 320 -30.47 -12.72 -21.35
C GLY A 320 -29.74 -12.24 -22.61
N ALA A 321 -28.41 -12.33 -22.66
CA ALA A 321 -27.59 -11.85 -23.77
C ALA A 321 -26.91 -13.04 -24.46
N LEU A 322 -27.27 -13.32 -25.72
CA LEU A 322 -26.63 -14.42 -26.44
C LEU A 322 -25.21 -14.05 -26.89
N PRO A 323 -24.20 -14.89 -26.60
CA PRO A 323 -22.82 -14.69 -27.10
C PRO A 323 -22.72 -14.62 -28.63
N GLY A 324 -23.64 -15.27 -29.34
CA GLY A 324 -23.78 -15.17 -30.79
C GLY A 324 -25.06 -15.85 -31.28
N ARG A 325 -25.20 -16.02 -32.60
CA ARG A 325 -26.37 -16.67 -33.19
C ARG A 325 -26.16 -18.14 -33.43
N ARG A 326 -24.94 -18.52 -33.88
CA ARG A 326 -24.59 -19.89 -34.22
C ARG A 326 -23.22 -20.22 -33.64
N GLY A 327 -23.16 -21.12 -32.65
CA GLY A 327 -21.92 -21.40 -31.93
C GLY A 327 -21.58 -22.88 -31.84
N VAL A 328 -20.31 -23.18 -31.62
CA VAL A 328 -19.85 -24.54 -31.31
C VAL A 328 -19.36 -24.61 -29.87
N ILE A 329 -19.57 -25.77 -29.24
CA ILE A 329 -18.96 -26.08 -27.94
C ILE A 329 -17.67 -26.86 -28.17
N PHE A 330 -16.61 -26.54 -27.45
CA PHE A 330 -15.36 -27.28 -27.48
C PHE A 330 -14.91 -27.67 -26.07
N THR A 331 -14.91 -28.97 -25.79
CA THR A 331 -14.78 -29.47 -24.41
C THR A 331 -13.90 -30.71 -24.28
N ASN A 332 -13.46 -30.97 -23.05
CA ASN A 332 -12.86 -32.24 -22.61
C ASN A 332 -13.57 -32.84 -21.38
N ASN A 333 -14.75 -32.32 -21.03
CA ASN A 333 -15.50 -32.62 -19.82
C ASN A 333 -17.02 -32.44 -20.03
N ASP A 334 -17.82 -32.95 -19.09
CA ASP A 334 -19.28 -32.95 -19.19
C ASP A 334 -19.95 -31.61 -18.87
N SER A 335 -19.33 -30.76 -18.06
CA SER A 335 -19.95 -29.49 -17.64
C SER A 335 -20.39 -28.60 -18.83
N ALA A 336 -19.66 -28.64 -19.94
CA ALA A 336 -19.98 -27.88 -21.16
C ALA A 336 -21.23 -28.35 -21.90
N TYR A 337 -21.71 -29.57 -21.66
CA TYR A 337 -22.96 -30.05 -22.28
C TYR A 337 -24.18 -29.37 -21.67
N SER A 338 -24.16 -29.10 -20.36
CA SER A 338 -25.22 -28.33 -19.69
C SER A 338 -25.33 -26.92 -20.28
N VAL A 339 -24.18 -26.29 -20.57
CA VAL A 339 -24.08 -25.00 -21.25
C VAL A 339 -24.70 -25.06 -22.65
N ALA A 340 -24.39 -26.10 -23.42
CA ALA A 340 -24.92 -26.29 -24.77
C ALA A 340 -26.46 -26.35 -24.75
N ILE A 341 -27.00 -27.14 -23.82
CA ILE A 341 -28.44 -27.32 -23.61
C ILE A 341 -29.09 -25.98 -23.26
N ASP A 342 -28.54 -25.24 -22.30
CA ASP A 342 -29.08 -23.96 -21.86
C ASP A 342 -29.10 -22.92 -22.97
N LEU A 343 -28.08 -22.89 -23.82
CA LEU A 343 -27.98 -21.95 -24.93
C LEU A 343 -28.96 -22.29 -26.05
N VAL A 344 -29.16 -23.56 -26.37
CA VAL A 344 -30.23 -23.99 -27.29
C VAL A 344 -31.59 -23.58 -26.74
N ASP A 345 -31.83 -23.77 -25.45
CA ASP A 345 -33.08 -23.35 -24.78
C ASP A 345 -33.25 -21.82 -24.76
N ALA A 346 -32.15 -21.07 -24.75
CA ALA A 346 -32.15 -19.61 -24.89
C ALA A 346 -32.31 -19.14 -26.35
N GLY A 347 -32.38 -20.06 -27.32
CA GLY A 347 -32.62 -19.78 -28.74
C GLY A 347 -31.36 -19.62 -29.59
N MET A 348 -30.19 -20.06 -29.11
CA MET A 348 -28.95 -20.11 -29.89
C MET A 348 -28.87 -21.39 -30.73
N ASP A 349 -28.40 -21.28 -31.97
CA ASP A 349 -28.15 -22.43 -32.82
C ASP A 349 -26.78 -23.06 -32.47
N ILE A 350 -26.80 -24.30 -31.97
CA ILE A 350 -25.58 -25.06 -31.65
C ILE A 350 -25.57 -26.33 -32.51
N PRO A 351 -24.93 -26.31 -33.69
CA PRO A 351 -24.90 -27.47 -34.57
C PRO A 351 -24.06 -28.63 -34.03
N THR A 352 -23.01 -28.32 -33.26
CA THR A 352 -21.98 -29.31 -32.93
C THR A 352 -21.32 -29.04 -31.58
N ILE A 353 -21.18 -30.10 -30.79
CA ILE A 353 -20.27 -30.20 -29.64
C ILE A 353 -19.05 -31.01 -30.08
N ILE A 354 -17.87 -30.43 -29.92
CA ILE A 354 -16.58 -31.03 -30.25
C ILE A 354 -15.97 -31.47 -28.92
N ASP A 355 -15.87 -32.78 -28.72
CA ASP A 355 -15.35 -33.38 -27.50
C ASP A 355 -14.01 -34.07 -27.77
N LEU A 356 -13.00 -33.69 -27.00
CA LEU A 356 -11.67 -34.29 -27.08
C LEU A 356 -11.63 -35.73 -26.57
N ARG A 357 -12.60 -36.14 -25.75
CA ARG A 357 -12.71 -37.52 -25.26
C ARG A 357 -13.22 -38.43 -26.36
N GLU A 358 -12.70 -39.65 -26.43
CA GLU A 358 -13.09 -40.66 -27.43
C GLU A 358 -14.53 -41.13 -27.24
N ILE A 359 -15.00 -41.10 -25.99
CA ILE A 359 -16.34 -41.52 -25.58
C ILE A 359 -16.98 -40.36 -24.84
N ALA A 360 -18.21 -40.02 -25.23
CA ALA A 360 -19.07 -39.07 -24.53
C ALA A 360 -20.46 -39.71 -24.37
N ASP A 361 -20.58 -40.56 -23.35
CA ASP A 361 -21.81 -41.20 -22.92
C ASP A 361 -22.31 -40.62 -21.59
N GLY A 362 -23.55 -40.92 -21.19
CA GLY A 362 -24.19 -40.36 -20.01
C GLY A 362 -25.31 -39.37 -20.31
N ASP A 363 -25.93 -38.85 -19.27
CA ASP A 363 -27.20 -38.12 -19.36
C ASP A 363 -27.07 -36.81 -20.13
N LEU A 364 -26.03 -36.01 -19.88
CA LEU A 364 -25.83 -34.73 -20.55
C LEU A 364 -25.47 -34.88 -22.05
N PRO A 365 -24.51 -35.73 -22.47
CA PRO A 365 -24.28 -35.99 -23.89
C PRO A 365 -25.52 -36.56 -24.61
N ASN A 366 -26.30 -37.42 -23.95
CA ASN A 366 -27.53 -37.96 -24.52
C ASN A 366 -28.63 -36.89 -24.66
N ALA A 367 -28.81 -36.03 -23.66
CA ALA A 367 -29.74 -34.91 -23.72
C ALA A 367 -29.38 -33.92 -24.84
N ALA A 368 -28.08 -33.65 -25.04
CA ALA A 368 -27.62 -32.82 -26.16
C ALA A 368 -27.98 -33.44 -27.53
N ARG A 369 -27.77 -34.76 -27.71
CA ARG A 369 -28.17 -35.47 -28.93
C ARG A 369 -29.68 -35.44 -29.17
N GLN A 370 -30.48 -35.57 -28.11
CA GLN A 370 -31.95 -35.47 -28.19
C GLN A 370 -32.42 -34.08 -28.63
N LYS A 371 -31.65 -33.03 -28.33
CA LYS A 371 -31.88 -31.66 -28.84
C LYS A 371 -31.36 -31.43 -30.27
N GLY A 372 -30.92 -32.49 -30.95
CA GLY A 372 -30.45 -32.44 -32.33
C GLY A 372 -29.01 -31.93 -32.49
N ILE A 373 -28.24 -31.87 -31.39
CA ILE A 373 -26.85 -31.42 -31.43
C ILE A 373 -25.95 -32.59 -31.85
N GLU A 374 -25.13 -32.39 -32.87
CA GLU A 374 -24.11 -33.37 -33.26
C GLU A 374 -22.99 -33.40 -32.21
N VAL A 375 -22.61 -34.60 -31.73
CA VAL A 375 -21.49 -34.76 -30.80
C VAL A 375 -20.33 -35.45 -31.52
N LEU A 376 -19.26 -34.70 -31.79
CA LEU A 376 -18.03 -35.19 -32.41
C LEU A 376 -17.00 -35.54 -31.34
N THR A 377 -16.89 -36.82 -31.00
CA THR A 377 -15.91 -37.33 -30.03
C THR A 377 -14.52 -37.53 -30.66
N GLY A 378 -13.49 -37.63 -29.81
CA GLY A 378 -12.09 -37.81 -30.21
C GLY A 378 -11.59 -36.72 -31.15
N SER A 379 -12.16 -35.52 -31.09
CA SER A 379 -11.98 -34.47 -32.10
C SER A 379 -11.56 -33.15 -31.46
N GLY A 380 -10.68 -32.42 -32.14
CA GLY A 380 -10.14 -31.14 -31.69
C GLY A 380 -10.38 -30.01 -32.69
N ILE A 381 -10.50 -28.77 -32.20
CA ILE A 381 -10.40 -27.57 -33.06
C ILE A 381 -8.92 -27.37 -33.42
N VAL A 382 -8.61 -27.52 -34.71
CA VAL A 382 -7.25 -27.41 -35.25
C VAL A 382 -6.98 -26.07 -35.91
N ALA A 383 -8.03 -25.28 -36.21
CA ALA A 383 -7.90 -23.89 -36.58
C ALA A 383 -9.21 -23.12 -36.34
N THR A 384 -9.09 -21.84 -36.01
CA THR A 384 -10.22 -20.89 -36.07
C THR A 384 -10.12 -20.00 -37.30
N LEU A 385 -11.29 -19.63 -37.83
CA LEU A 385 -11.46 -18.80 -39.02
C LEU A 385 -11.98 -17.41 -38.64
N GLY A 386 -11.71 -16.42 -39.50
CA GLY A 386 -12.10 -15.02 -39.29
C GLY A 386 -10.94 -14.14 -38.82
N ARG A 387 -11.23 -12.88 -38.49
CA ARG A 387 -10.23 -11.90 -38.02
C ARG A 387 -10.76 -11.06 -36.84
N LYS A 388 -11.76 -10.23 -37.09
CA LYS A 388 -12.39 -9.35 -36.08
C LYS A 388 -13.50 -10.04 -35.28
N ARG A 389 -13.92 -11.20 -35.74
CA ARG A 389 -14.83 -12.14 -35.10
C ARG A 389 -14.53 -13.53 -35.68
N VAL A 390 -14.79 -14.59 -34.92
CA VAL A 390 -14.83 -15.94 -35.45
C VAL A 390 -15.91 -16.03 -36.53
N THR A 391 -15.62 -16.76 -37.61
CA THR A 391 -16.59 -17.08 -38.67
C THR A 391 -16.72 -18.59 -38.92
N GLY A 392 -15.95 -19.40 -38.21
CA GLY A 392 -15.96 -20.84 -38.32
C GLY A 392 -14.75 -21.49 -37.66
N VAL A 393 -14.77 -22.81 -37.62
CA VAL A 393 -13.68 -23.66 -37.13
C VAL A 393 -13.36 -24.75 -38.13
N GLU A 394 -12.11 -25.21 -38.10
CA GLU A 394 -11.70 -26.48 -38.69
C GLU A 394 -11.51 -27.48 -37.56
N VAL A 395 -12.17 -28.62 -37.66
CA VAL A 395 -12.08 -29.72 -36.69
C VAL A 395 -11.46 -30.95 -37.34
N ALA A 396 -10.72 -31.75 -36.58
CA ALA A 396 -10.21 -33.03 -37.04
C ALA A 396 -10.09 -34.01 -35.86
N THR A 397 -10.12 -35.31 -36.17
CA THR A 397 -9.83 -36.36 -35.19
C THR A 397 -8.41 -36.19 -34.66
N VAL A 398 -8.26 -36.26 -33.34
CA VAL A 398 -6.97 -36.23 -32.64
C VAL A 398 -6.58 -37.63 -32.19
N SER A 399 -5.28 -37.89 -32.09
CA SER A 399 -4.80 -39.15 -31.52
C SER A 399 -5.20 -39.30 -30.05
N SER A 400 -5.23 -40.53 -29.55
CA SER A 400 -5.63 -40.86 -28.18
C SER A 400 -4.75 -40.18 -27.11
N ASP A 401 -3.47 -39.99 -27.40
CA ASP A 401 -2.49 -39.24 -26.61
C ASP A 401 -2.58 -37.71 -26.81
N GLY A 402 -3.42 -37.24 -27.73
CA GLY A 402 -3.59 -35.82 -28.05
C GLY A 402 -2.40 -35.17 -28.76
N SER A 403 -1.40 -35.93 -29.22
CA SER A 403 -0.16 -35.37 -29.77
C SER A 403 -0.25 -34.93 -31.23
N ARG A 404 -1.17 -35.50 -32.02
CA ARG A 404 -1.28 -35.23 -33.47
C ARG A 404 -2.70 -35.35 -34.01
N ILE A 405 -2.90 -34.80 -35.21
CA ILE A 405 -4.12 -34.99 -36.00
C ILE A 405 -4.04 -36.35 -36.72
N THR A 406 -5.15 -37.10 -36.74
CA THR A 406 -5.26 -38.41 -37.39
C THR A 406 -6.29 -38.44 -38.53
N GLY A 407 -7.25 -37.51 -38.55
CA GLY A 407 -8.33 -37.45 -39.53
C GLY A 407 -8.26 -36.26 -40.50
N ASN A 408 -9.18 -36.25 -41.47
CA ASN A 408 -9.37 -35.12 -42.38
C ASN A 408 -10.01 -33.92 -41.66
N LYS A 409 -9.66 -32.71 -42.10
CA LYS A 409 -10.25 -31.47 -41.58
C LYS A 409 -11.69 -31.29 -42.09
N ARG A 410 -12.62 -31.04 -41.17
CA ARG A 410 -14.01 -30.63 -41.46
C ARG A 410 -14.20 -29.17 -41.04
N LYS A 411 -14.76 -28.36 -41.93
CA LYS A 411 -15.10 -26.97 -41.62
C LYS A 411 -16.53 -26.88 -41.05
N ILE A 412 -16.71 -26.09 -39.99
CA ILE A 412 -18.01 -25.80 -39.38
C ILE A 412 -18.15 -24.28 -39.25
N ASP A 413 -19.17 -23.69 -39.89
CA ASP A 413 -19.44 -22.26 -39.79
C ASP A 413 -20.11 -21.93 -38.44
N CYS A 414 -19.57 -20.93 -37.75
CA CYS A 414 -20.05 -20.43 -36.46
C CYS A 414 -19.54 -19.00 -36.22
N ASP A 415 -20.26 -18.22 -35.41
CA ASP A 415 -19.87 -16.86 -35.01
C ASP A 415 -19.34 -16.78 -33.56
N THR A 416 -19.36 -17.92 -32.87
CA THR A 416 -19.02 -18.09 -31.45
C THR A 416 -18.41 -19.47 -31.19
N ILE A 417 -17.40 -19.53 -30.34
CA ILE A 417 -16.82 -20.78 -29.82
C ILE A 417 -16.87 -20.70 -28.30
N LEU A 418 -17.47 -21.69 -27.66
CA LEU A 418 -17.54 -21.81 -26.22
C LEU A 418 -16.66 -22.95 -25.76
N THR A 419 -15.60 -22.64 -25.02
CA THR A 419 -14.57 -23.60 -24.65
C THR A 419 -14.59 -23.93 -23.16
N SER A 420 -14.42 -25.22 -22.84
CA SER A 420 -14.28 -25.72 -21.47
C SER A 420 -13.12 -26.71 -21.38
N GLY A 421 -12.12 -26.37 -20.57
CA GLY A 421 -10.94 -27.20 -20.30
C GLY A 421 -10.91 -27.78 -18.88
N GLY A 422 -12.03 -27.70 -18.16
CA GLY A 422 -12.18 -28.09 -16.75
C GLY A 422 -12.15 -26.89 -15.79
N TRP A 423 -11.95 -27.16 -14.50
CA TRP A 423 -12.09 -26.17 -13.44
C TRP A 423 -10.83 -26.07 -12.59
N ASN A 424 -10.44 -24.83 -12.26
CA ASN A 424 -9.38 -24.54 -11.31
C ASN A 424 -10.01 -23.95 -10.03
N PRO A 425 -9.94 -24.66 -8.88
CA PRO A 425 -10.39 -24.11 -7.60
C PRO A 425 -9.75 -22.75 -7.28
N ALA A 426 -10.54 -21.81 -6.76
CA ALA A 426 -10.08 -20.44 -6.48
C ALA A 426 -9.33 -20.37 -5.13
N VAL A 427 -8.21 -21.09 -5.03
CA VAL A 427 -7.42 -21.33 -3.82
C VAL A 427 -6.58 -20.13 -3.33
N HIS A 428 -6.79 -18.95 -3.90
CA HIS A 428 -5.92 -17.78 -3.70
C HIS A 428 -5.78 -17.41 -2.23
N LEU A 429 -6.91 -17.24 -1.52
CA LEU A 429 -6.90 -16.87 -0.09
C LEU A 429 -6.37 -17.99 0.80
N PHE A 430 -6.64 -19.26 0.48
CA PHE A 430 -6.06 -20.42 1.17
C PHE A 430 -4.54 -20.48 1.02
N SER A 431 -4.02 -20.16 -0.16
CA SER A 431 -2.57 -20.09 -0.37
C SER A 431 -1.94 -18.87 0.32
N GLN A 432 -2.66 -17.73 0.40
CA GLN A 432 -2.22 -16.55 1.14
C GLN A 432 -2.19 -16.81 2.66
N SER A 433 -3.10 -17.65 3.19
CA SER A 433 -3.06 -18.11 4.57
C SER A 433 -1.89 -19.07 4.86
N ILE A 434 -0.99 -19.28 3.88
CA ILE A 434 0.13 -20.25 3.84
C ILE A 434 -0.32 -21.72 3.86
N GLY A 435 -1.57 -22.00 3.50
CA GLY A 435 -2.08 -23.34 3.27
C GLY A 435 -1.38 -24.05 2.10
N LYS A 436 -1.22 -25.37 2.20
CA LYS A 436 -0.54 -26.19 1.18
C LYS A 436 -1.55 -26.84 0.25
N LEU A 437 -1.28 -26.74 -1.05
CA LEU A 437 -2.07 -27.36 -2.11
C LEU A 437 -1.59 -28.79 -2.40
N ARG A 438 -2.49 -29.61 -2.94
CA ARG A 438 -2.18 -30.90 -3.58
C ARG A 438 -2.74 -30.88 -5.00
N TYR A 439 -2.07 -31.54 -5.93
CA TYR A 439 -2.64 -31.78 -7.25
C TYR A 439 -3.52 -33.03 -7.22
N ASP A 440 -4.71 -32.92 -7.79
CA ASP A 440 -5.69 -34.00 -7.91
C ASP A 440 -5.71 -34.47 -9.37
N GLU A 441 -5.28 -35.70 -9.63
CA GLU A 441 -5.11 -36.24 -10.98
C GLU A 441 -6.44 -36.59 -11.65
N GLU A 442 -7.47 -36.96 -10.86
CA GLU A 442 -8.80 -37.27 -11.38
C GLU A 442 -9.54 -35.99 -11.79
N LYS A 443 -9.39 -34.93 -10.99
CA LYS A 443 -10.00 -33.61 -11.26
C LYS A 443 -9.14 -32.71 -12.14
N ILE A 444 -7.87 -33.07 -12.33
CA ILE A 444 -6.89 -32.37 -13.17
C ILE A 444 -6.73 -30.91 -12.72
N CYS A 445 -6.57 -30.68 -11.42
CA CYS A 445 -6.41 -29.35 -10.83
C CYS A 445 -5.70 -29.37 -9.47
N PHE A 446 -5.32 -28.19 -8.97
CA PHE A 446 -4.83 -28.06 -7.60
C PHE A 446 -5.99 -27.80 -6.63
N VAL A 447 -6.00 -28.52 -5.53
CA VAL A 447 -6.99 -28.40 -4.44
C VAL A 447 -6.28 -28.09 -3.11
N PRO A 448 -6.95 -27.39 -2.17
CA PRO A 448 -6.48 -27.23 -0.81
C PRO A 448 -6.28 -28.57 -0.10
N ASN A 449 -5.22 -28.68 0.70
CA ASN A 449 -4.87 -29.92 1.40
C ASN A 449 -4.62 -29.68 2.89
N ILE A 450 -3.57 -28.91 3.24
CA ILE A 450 -3.18 -28.68 4.64
C ILE A 450 -3.42 -27.22 4.97
N SER A 451 -4.39 -26.96 5.85
CA SER A 451 -4.65 -25.61 6.39
C SER A 451 -3.53 -25.20 7.35
N ALA A 452 -3.22 -23.92 7.40
CA ALA A 452 -2.15 -23.40 8.25
C ALA A 452 -2.65 -22.50 9.38
N GLN A 453 -3.87 -21.98 9.26
CA GLN A 453 -4.55 -21.23 10.32
C GLN A 453 -5.94 -21.87 10.57
N ASN A 454 -6.81 -21.14 11.26
CA ASN A 454 -8.16 -21.61 11.57
C ASN A 454 -9.14 -21.35 10.41
N GLU A 455 -8.78 -21.80 9.21
CA GLU A 455 -9.62 -21.79 8.01
C GLU A 455 -10.18 -23.18 7.65
N ARG A 456 -11.32 -23.19 6.97
CA ARG A 456 -11.90 -24.36 6.32
C ARG A 456 -12.26 -24.00 4.88
N THR A 457 -11.91 -24.85 3.92
CA THR A 457 -12.32 -24.68 2.53
C THR A 457 -13.48 -25.61 2.20
N VAL A 458 -14.48 -25.13 1.47
CA VAL A 458 -15.68 -25.90 1.09
C VAL A 458 -16.06 -25.73 -0.38
N GLY A 459 -16.86 -26.68 -0.88
CA GLY A 459 -17.46 -26.63 -2.22
C GLY A 459 -16.41 -26.67 -3.33
N ALA A 460 -16.66 -25.96 -4.43
CA ALA A 460 -15.77 -26.00 -5.59
C ALA A 460 -14.34 -25.49 -5.31
N CYS A 461 -14.13 -24.69 -4.25
CA CYS A 461 -12.78 -24.30 -3.82
C CYS A 461 -12.01 -25.47 -3.20
N LYS A 462 -12.70 -26.42 -2.56
CA LYS A 462 -12.13 -27.70 -2.09
C LYS A 462 -12.04 -28.75 -3.21
N GLY A 463 -12.60 -28.46 -4.39
CA GLY A 463 -12.72 -29.40 -5.51
C GLY A 463 -13.96 -30.30 -5.45
N ALA A 464 -14.99 -29.93 -4.70
CA ALA A 464 -16.32 -30.54 -4.79
C ALA A 464 -17.18 -29.75 -5.79
N PHE A 465 -17.27 -30.25 -7.02
CA PHE A 465 -17.89 -29.53 -8.15
C PHE A 465 -19.40 -29.76 -8.28
N ASP A 466 -19.95 -30.81 -7.65
CA ASP A 466 -21.38 -31.04 -7.64
C ASP A 466 -22.10 -30.17 -6.60
N LEU A 467 -23.37 -29.84 -6.87
CA LEU A 467 -24.15 -28.91 -6.06
C LEU A 467 -24.51 -29.47 -4.68
N GLN A 468 -24.84 -30.75 -4.57
CA GLN A 468 -25.24 -31.35 -3.29
C GLN A 468 -24.07 -31.33 -2.30
N SER A 469 -22.87 -31.76 -2.75
CA SER A 469 -21.67 -31.71 -1.92
C SER A 469 -21.33 -30.29 -1.49
N ALA A 470 -21.49 -29.29 -2.37
CA ALA A 470 -21.25 -27.89 -2.02
C ALA A 470 -22.16 -27.41 -0.89
N LEU A 471 -23.46 -27.75 -0.92
CA LEU A 471 -24.42 -27.42 0.13
C LEU A 471 -24.07 -28.13 1.45
N ASP A 472 -23.81 -29.44 1.39
CA ASP A 472 -23.50 -30.28 2.54
C ASP A 472 -22.21 -29.86 3.25
N GLU A 473 -21.13 -29.64 2.49
CA GLU A 473 -19.86 -29.20 3.03
C GLU A 473 -19.96 -27.80 3.63
N GLY A 474 -20.67 -26.89 2.95
CA GLY A 474 -20.90 -25.53 3.43
C GLY A 474 -21.61 -25.54 4.79
N ALA A 475 -22.75 -26.23 4.88
CA ALA A 475 -23.52 -26.34 6.12
C ALA A 475 -22.68 -26.94 7.26
N ALA A 476 -21.96 -28.03 6.99
CA ALA A 476 -21.09 -28.68 7.98
C ALA A 476 -19.97 -27.75 8.47
N ALA A 477 -19.29 -27.03 7.57
CA ALA A 477 -18.21 -26.13 7.93
C ALA A 477 -18.70 -24.91 8.71
N GLY A 478 -19.85 -24.34 8.34
CA GLY A 478 -20.47 -23.23 9.08
C GLY A 478 -20.81 -23.60 10.51
N ALA A 479 -21.47 -24.75 10.70
CA ALA A 479 -21.79 -25.26 12.03
C ALA A 479 -20.52 -25.56 12.86
N ALA A 480 -19.51 -26.18 12.26
CA ALA A 480 -18.25 -26.49 12.92
C ALA A 480 -17.46 -25.23 13.30
N ALA A 481 -17.36 -24.26 12.39
CA ALA A 481 -16.71 -22.98 12.66
C ALA A 481 -17.38 -22.25 13.83
N ALA A 482 -18.72 -22.17 13.84
CA ALA A 482 -19.44 -21.58 14.96
C ALA A 482 -19.16 -22.31 16.29
N LYS A 483 -19.17 -23.65 16.29
CA LYS A 483 -18.86 -24.45 17.48
C LYS A 483 -17.48 -24.13 18.05
N ASP A 484 -16.47 -24.04 17.19
CA ASP A 484 -15.09 -23.80 17.59
C ASP A 484 -14.88 -22.36 18.11
N THR A 485 -15.89 -21.49 17.98
CA THR A 485 -15.96 -20.17 18.62
C THR A 485 -16.85 -20.11 19.86
N GLY A 486 -17.45 -21.23 20.25
CA GLY A 486 -18.33 -21.36 21.42
C GLY A 486 -19.82 -21.27 21.11
N PHE A 487 -20.25 -21.31 19.85
CA PHE A 487 -21.65 -21.16 19.44
C PHE A 487 -22.21 -22.42 18.77
N GLY A 488 -23.40 -22.85 19.22
CA GLY A 488 -24.06 -24.05 18.67
C GLY A 488 -23.38 -25.38 19.02
N LYS A 489 -23.89 -26.48 18.46
CA LYS A 489 -23.44 -27.86 18.75
C LYS A 489 -22.49 -28.45 17.69
N GLY A 490 -22.16 -27.67 16.65
CA GLY A 490 -21.36 -28.12 15.51
C GLY A 490 -22.00 -29.22 14.67
N LYS A 491 -23.34 -29.34 14.72
CA LYS A 491 -24.11 -30.23 13.87
C LYS A 491 -24.97 -29.38 12.97
N ALA A 492 -24.71 -29.46 11.67
CA ALA A 492 -25.53 -28.80 10.66
C ALA A 492 -26.93 -29.41 10.62
N LYS A 493 -27.93 -28.60 10.29
CA LYS A 493 -29.21 -29.10 9.81
C LYS A 493 -29.01 -29.88 8.49
N ALA A 494 -29.97 -30.73 8.15
CA ALA A 494 -29.96 -31.40 6.85
C ALA A 494 -30.02 -30.34 5.74
N SER A 495 -29.06 -30.41 4.81
CA SER A 495 -29.06 -29.55 3.63
C SER A 495 -30.28 -29.83 2.75
N PRO A 496 -30.71 -28.84 1.96
CA PRO A 496 -31.71 -29.06 0.93
C PRO A 496 -31.20 -30.05 -0.13
N LYS A 497 -32.12 -30.68 -0.86
CA LYS A 497 -31.81 -31.71 -1.86
C LYS A 497 -31.67 -31.11 -3.25
N ALA A 498 -30.45 -31.09 -3.75
CA ALA A 498 -30.15 -30.74 -5.14
C ALA A 498 -30.35 -31.95 -6.06
N LEU A 499 -30.76 -31.68 -7.31
CA LEU A 499 -30.70 -32.70 -8.36
C LEU A 499 -29.23 -33.04 -8.64
N VAL A 500 -28.86 -34.30 -8.44
CA VAL A 500 -27.49 -34.77 -8.72
C VAL A 500 -27.36 -35.01 -10.22
N ILE A 501 -26.38 -34.34 -10.84
CA ILE A 501 -26.00 -34.58 -12.22
C ILE A 501 -24.69 -35.36 -12.19
N GLU A 502 -24.71 -36.60 -12.68
CA GLU A 502 -23.48 -37.40 -12.79
C GLU A 502 -22.67 -36.93 -14.00
N GLU A 503 -21.45 -36.47 -13.75
CA GLU A 503 -20.46 -36.13 -14.78
C GLU A 503 -19.41 -37.25 -14.88
N LYS A 504 -19.05 -37.64 -16.11
CA LYS A 504 -17.93 -38.52 -16.39
C LYS A 504 -16.60 -37.81 -16.20
N ALA A 505 -15.55 -38.60 -15.97
CA ALA A 505 -14.20 -38.10 -15.76
C ALA A 505 -13.73 -37.19 -16.92
N ILE A 506 -13.04 -36.11 -16.54
CA ILE A 506 -12.36 -35.20 -17.45
C ILE A 506 -11.09 -35.88 -18.00
N LYS A 507 -10.70 -35.55 -19.24
CA LYS A 507 -9.42 -35.99 -19.82
C LYS A 507 -8.46 -34.80 -20.01
N ALA A 508 -7.20 -34.97 -19.62
CA ALA A 508 -6.19 -33.91 -19.71
C ALA A 508 -5.83 -33.62 -21.17
N TYR A 509 -6.04 -32.37 -21.60
CA TYR A 509 -5.55 -31.86 -22.88
C TYR A 509 -4.97 -30.45 -22.65
N TRP A 510 -3.64 -30.36 -22.58
CA TRP A 510 -2.95 -29.12 -22.26
C TRP A 510 -2.61 -28.27 -23.48
N VAL A 511 -2.42 -28.91 -24.64
CA VAL A 511 -2.27 -28.26 -25.94
C VAL A 511 -2.94 -29.14 -26.99
N VAL A 512 -3.86 -28.58 -27.76
CA VAL A 512 -4.53 -29.27 -28.86
C VAL A 512 -3.65 -29.18 -30.11
N PRO A 513 -3.41 -30.29 -30.85
CA PRO A 513 -2.49 -30.29 -31.98
C PRO A 513 -3.09 -29.57 -33.20
N THR A 514 -2.22 -29.06 -34.08
CA THR A 514 -2.57 -28.51 -35.40
C THR A 514 -1.79 -29.23 -36.51
N ASP A 515 -1.97 -28.80 -37.75
CA ASP A 515 -1.25 -29.26 -38.95
C ASP A 515 0.28 -29.14 -38.88
N HIS A 516 0.80 -28.32 -37.99
CA HIS A 516 2.22 -28.17 -37.74
C HIS A 516 2.56 -28.27 -36.26
N PRO A 517 3.81 -28.61 -35.90
CA PRO A 517 4.27 -28.53 -34.52
C PRO A 517 4.01 -27.14 -33.91
N VAL A 518 3.71 -27.11 -32.61
CA VAL A 518 3.43 -25.86 -31.88
C VAL A 518 4.59 -24.87 -32.06
N GLY A 519 4.27 -23.65 -32.49
CA GLY A 519 5.26 -22.61 -32.79
C GLY A 519 5.83 -22.66 -34.21
N GLN A 520 5.68 -23.77 -34.93
CA GLN A 520 6.16 -23.94 -36.31
C GLN A 520 5.02 -23.74 -37.32
N GLY A 521 4.43 -22.54 -37.38
CA GLY A 521 3.31 -22.28 -38.29
C GLY A 521 2.87 -20.83 -38.32
N LYS A 522 1.69 -20.57 -38.89
CA LYS A 522 1.01 -19.26 -38.80
C LYS A 522 0.08 -19.17 -37.59
N ARG A 523 -0.42 -20.30 -37.10
CA ARG A 523 -1.40 -20.40 -36.01
C ARG A 523 -0.72 -20.25 -34.64
N LYS A 524 -1.39 -19.60 -33.70
CA LYS A 524 -0.87 -19.32 -32.35
C LYS A 524 -1.74 -19.97 -31.27
N HIS A 525 -1.13 -20.54 -30.25
CA HIS A 525 -1.81 -21.23 -29.15
C HIS A 525 -1.67 -20.39 -27.89
N TYR A 526 -2.61 -19.49 -27.60
CA TYR A 526 -2.49 -18.58 -26.46
C TYR A 526 -2.76 -19.30 -25.15
N VAL A 527 -1.92 -18.98 -24.16
CA VAL A 527 -2.00 -19.47 -22.78
C VAL A 527 -2.30 -18.30 -21.86
N ASP A 528 -1.59 -17.18 -22.01
CA ASP A 528 -1.89 -15.92 -21.34
C ASP A 528 -2.44 -14.92 -22.35
N TYR A 529 -3.71 -14.60 -22.20
CA TYR A 529 -4.44 -13.78 -23.16
C TYR A 529 -3.98 -12.33 -23.09
N GLN A 530 -3.87 -11.74 -21.91
CA GLN A 530 -3.61 -10.30 -21.77
C GLN A 530 -2.17 -9.95 -22.18
N HIS A 531 -1.19 -10.78 -21.80
CA HIS A 531 0.23 -10.56 -22.12
C HIS A 531 0.70 -11.19 -23.44
N ASP A 532 -0.21 -11.72 -24.25
CA ASP A 532 0.09 -12.36 -25.54
C ASP A 532 1.09 -13.54 -25.41
N VAL A 533 1.03 -14.33 -24.33
CA VAL A 533 1.92 -15.48 -24.16
C VAL A 533 1.31 -16.72 -24.78
N THR A 534 2.09 -17.43 -25.59
CA THR A 534 1.67 -18.66 -26.26
C THR A 534 2.34 -19.91 -25.68
N ALA A 535 1.80 -21.10 -25.98
CA ALA A 535 2.42 -22.37 -25.64
C ALA A 535 3.85 -22.48 -26.21
N ALA A 536 4.09 -21.92 -27.40
CA ALA A 536 5.41 -21.90 -28.02
C ALA A 536 6.43 -21.07 -27.23
N ASP A 537 6.00 -20.01 -26.55
CA ASP A 537 6.86 -19.18 -25.69
C ASP A 537 7.29 -19.95 -24.42
N ILE A 538 6.38 -20.73 -23.84
CA ILE A 538 6.67 -21.59 -22.68
C ILE A 538 7.62 -22.72 -23.08
N MET A 539 7.37 -23.36 -24.23
CA MET A 539 8.27 -24.36 -24.80
C MET A 539 9.66 -23.78 -25.12
N LEU A 540 9.72 -22.51 -25.58
CA LEU A 540 10.99 -21.81 -25.79
C LEU A 540 11.72 -21.58 -24.46
N ALA A 541 11.02 -21.10 -23.43
CA ALA A 541 11.60 -20.91 -22.11
C ALA A 541 12.23 -22.20 -21.57
N ALA A 542 11.54 -23.33 -21.69
CA ALA A 542 12.06 -24.64 -21.31
C ALA A 542 13.35 -24.99 -22.09
N ARG A 543 13.35 -24.81 -23.42
CA ARG A 543 14.54 -25.04 -24.27
C ARG A 543 15.71 -24.13 -23.92
N GLU A 544 15.45 -22.92 -23.41
CA GLU A 544 16.48 -21.99 -22.96
C GLU A 544 16.91 -22.21 -21.50
N GLY A 545 16.56 -23.36 -20.90
CA GLY A 545 17.05 -23.79 -19.59
C GLY A 545 16.20 -23.34 -18.41
N MET A 546 14.98 -22.85 -18.64
CA MET A 546 14.10 -22.42 -17.56
C MET A 546 13.30 -23.59 -17.00
N HIS A 547 13.81 -24.18 -15.92
CA HIS A 547 13.18 -25.36 -15.30
C HIS A 547 12.18 -25.00 -14.19
N SER A 548 12.35 -23.86 -13.54
CA SER A 548 11.45 -23.39 -12.48
C SER A 548 10.25 -22.67 -13.08
N VAL A 549 9.04 -22.92 -12.55
CA VAL A 549 7.83 -22.16 -12.92
C VAL A 549 8.02 -20.65 -12.70
N GLU A 550 8.82 -20.27 -11.70
CA GLU A 550 9.11 -18.87 -11.39
C GLU A 550 10.03 -18.22 -12.44
N HIS A 551 10.96 -18.98 -13.03
CA HIS A 551 11.78 -18.49 -14.16
C HIS A 551 10.95 -18.38 -15.44
N MET A 552 10.14 -19.40 -15.75
CA MET A 552 9.21 -19.37 -16.88
C MET A 552 8.28 -18.16 -16.79
N LYS A 553 7.62 -17.95 -15.64
CA LYS A 553 6.79 -16.77 -15.35
C LYS A 553 7.50 -15.45 -15.66
N ARG A 554 8.71 -15.23 -15.13
CA ARG A 554 9.46 -13.96 -15.31
C ARG A 554 9.92 -13.74 -16.74
N TYR A 555 10.28 -14.81 -17.43
CA TYR A 555 10.78 -14.73 -18.80
C TYR A 555 9.67 -14.52 -19.82
N THR A 556 8.56 -15.25 -19.67
CA THR A 556 7.45 -15.18 -20.61
C THR A 556 6.43 -14.12 -20.24
N THR A 557 6.38 -13.66 -18.99
CA THR A 557 5.34 -12.82 -18.36
C THR A 557 3.99 -13.51 -18.14
N THR A 558 3.92 -14.84 -18.22
CA THR A 558 2.71 -15.63 -17.94
C THR A 558 2.23 -15.40 -16.51
N GLY A 559 0.96 -15.08 -16.34
CA GLY A 559 0.32 -14.92 -15.03
C GLY A 559 0.73 -13.64 -14.29
N MET A 560 1.31 -12.67 -14.99
CA MET A 560 1.70 -11.37 -14.43
C MET A 560 0.75 -10.23 -14.81
N ALA A 561 -0.29 -10.49 -15.61
CA ALA A 561 -1.21 -9.46 -16.07
C ALA A 561 -2.23 -9.08 -14.98
N THR A 562 -3.18 -8.19 -15.29
CA THR A 562 -4.12 -7.69 -14.28
C THR A 562 -5.03 -8.79 -13.72
N ASP A 563 -5.29 -9.86 -14.47
CA ASP A 563 -6.02 -11.06 -14.02
C ASP A 563 -5.20 -11.98 -13.09
N GLN A 564 -3.87 -11.77 -12.99
CA GLN A 564 -2.94 -12.55 -12.16
C GLN A 564 -2.92 -14.06 -12.50
N GLY A 565 -3.15 -14.40 -13.76
CA GLY A 565 -3.02 -15.77 -14.25
C GLY A 565 -4.13 -16.74 -13.81
N LYS A 566 -5.31 -16.22 -13.44
CA LYS A 566 -6.51 -17.03 -13.11
C LYS A 566 -6.82 -18.08 -14.19
N LEU A 567 -6.59 -17.74 -15.45
CA LEU A 567 -6.81 -18.65 -16.60
C LEU A 567 -5.53 -19.31 -17.13
N SER A 568 -4.36 -18.71 -16.90
CA SER A 568 -3.12 -19.08 -17.60
C SER A 568 -2.16 -19.96 -16.79
N ASN A 569 -2.16 -19.86 -15.45
CA ASN A 569 -1.13 -20.48 -14.61
C ASN A 569 -1.09 -22.01 -14.72
N VAL A 570 -2.24 -22.68 -14.61
CA VAL A 570 -2.30 -24.16 -14.63
C VAL A 570 -1.95 -24.70 -16.01
N ASN A 571 -2.44 -24.08 -17.08
CA ASN A 571 -2.06 -24.44 -18.45
C ASN A 571 -0.57 -24.23 -18.69
N GLY A 572 -0.02 -23.09 -18.26
CA GLY A 572 1.41 -22.80 -18.42
C GLY A 572 2.31 -23.76 -17.64
N LEU A 573 1.90 -24.13 -16.43
CA LEU A 573 2.57 -25.14 -15.62
C LEU A 573 2.56 -26.51 -16.29
N ALA A 574 1.41 -26.96 -16.78
CA ALA A 574 1.28 -28.27 -17.41
C ALA A 574 2.08 -28.38 -18.71
N ILE A 575 2.13 -27.30 -19.50
CA ILE A 575 2.99 -27.22 -20.69
C ILE A 575 4.47 -27.31 -20.31
N LEU A 576 4.90 -26.57 -19.29
CA LEU A 576 6.28 -26.64 -18.80
C LEU A 576 6.63 -28.05 -18.27
N SER A 577 5.73 -28.65 -17.49
CA SER A 577 5.83 -30.02 -16.97
C SER A 577 6.02 -31.05 -18.07
N SER A 578 5.23 -30.96 -19.16
CA SER A 578 5.39 -31.82 -20.33
C SER A 578 6.75 -31.64 -21.01
N GLN A 579 7.26 -30.41 -21.12
CA GLN A 579 8.58 -30.15 -21.74
C GLN A 579 9.76 -30.61 -20.88
N LEU A 580 9.59 -30.65 -19.56
CA LEU A 580 10.63 -31.07 -18.62
C LEU A 580 10.54 -32.56 -18.25
N GLU A 581 9.54 -33.29 -18.77
CA GLU A 581 9.26 -34.69 -18.44
C GLU A 581 9.14 -34.92 -16.92
N LYS A 582 8.43 -34.01 -16.25
CA LYS A 582 8.19 -34.06 -14.80
C LYS A 582 6.71 -34.01 -14.50
N ASP A 583 6.28 -34.70 -13.45
CA ASP A 583 4.91 -34.56 -12.93
C ASP A 583 4.60 -33.09 -12.59
N ILE A 584 3.38 -32.65 -12.87
CA ILE A 584 2.91 -31.27 -12.67
C ILE A 584 3.29 -30.71 -11.27
N PRO A 585 3.10 -31.45 -10.16
CA PRO A 585 3.45 -30.95 -8.83
C PRO A 585 4.95 -30.68 -8.63
N LYS A 586 5.83 -31.41 -9.34
CA LYS A 586 7.29 -31.33 -9.19
C LYS A 586 7.90 -30.09 -9.86
N VAL A 587 7.14 -29.41 -10.73
CA VAL A 587 7.54 -28.13 -11.34
C VAL A 587 7.27 -26.95 -10.40
N GLY A 588 6.39 -27.15 -9.40
CA GLY A 588 5.98 -26.17 -8.39
C GLY A 588 4.82 -25.28 -8.85
N THR A 589 4.11 -24.65 -7.92
CA THR A 589 3.13 -23.59 -8.24
C THR A 589 3.77 -22.22 -8.07
N THR A 590 3.23 -21.20 -8.74
CA THR A 590 3.63 -19.82 -8.46
C THR A 590 3.04 -19.34 -7.13
N THR A 591 3.70 -18.40 -6.48
CA THR A 591 3.20 -17.87 -5.20
C THR A 591 1.93 -17.03 -5.41
N PHE A 592 0.86 -17.35 -4.68
CA PHE A 592 -0.34 -16.51 -4.61
C PHE A 592 -0.11 -15.36 -3.62
N ARG A 593 -0.42 -14.13 -4.04
CA ARG A 593 -0.20 -12.91 -3.24
C ARG A 593 -1.48 -12.08 -3.17
N PRO A 594 -1.71 -11.32 -2.08
CA PRO A 594 -2.66 -10.22 -2.12
C PRO A 594 -2.20 -9.15 -3.13
N PRO A 595 -3.13 -8.41 -3.74
CA PRO A 595 -4.58 -8.57 -3.64
C PRO A 595 -5.12 -9.64 -4.63
N TYR A 596 -6.22 -10.33 -4.29
CA TYR A 596 -6.90 -11.30 -5.18
C TYR A 596 -7.30 -10.69 -6.54
N THR A 597 -7.81 -9.46 -6.49
CA THR A 597 -8.04 -8.57 -7.64
C THR A 597 -7.56 -7.17 -7.27
N PRO A 598 -7.16 -6.32 -8.24
CA PRO A 598 -6.63 -4.99 -7.96
C PRO A 598 -7.56 -4.13 -7.09
N VAL A 599 -6.96 -3.37 -6.16
CA VAL A 599 -7.66 -2.43 -5.27
C VAL A 599 -7.21 -1.01 -5.59
N ASN A 600 -8.14 -0.06 -5.55
CA ASN A 600 -7.87 1.36 -5.80
C ASN A 600 -6.94 1.93 -4.71
N PHE A 601 -5.91 2.69 -5.09
CA PHE A 601 -4.96 3.30 -4.14
C PHE A 601 -5.65 4.31 -3.19
N GLY A 602 -6.67 5.02 -3.66
CA GLY A 602 -7.53 5.86 -2.82
C GLY A 602 -8.21 5.07 -1.71
N ALA A 603 -8.71 3.87 -2.03
CA ALA A 603 -9.29 2.98 -1.02
C ALA A 603 -8.26 2.54 0.03
N LEU A 604 -7.03 2.22 -0.38
CA LEU A 604 -5.93 1.86 0.54
C LEU A 604 -5.49 3.05 1.41
N ALA A 605 -5.41 4.26 0.86
CA ALA A 605 -5.07 5.47 1.60
C ALA A 605 -6.17 5.92 2.57
N GLY A 606 -7.44 5.56 2.30
CA GLY A 606 -8.57 5.92 3.13
C GLY A 606 -8.75 7.44 3.23
N ARG A 607 -8.93 7.94 4.46
CA ARG A 607 -9.13 9.39 4.71
C ARG A 607 -7.87 10.23 4.51
N GLY A 608 -6.70 9.60 4.46
CA GLY A 608 -5.41 10.26 4.22
C GLY A 608 -5.13 10.64 2.77
N ILE A 609 -6.01 10.25 1.81
CA ILE A 609 -5.77 10.44 0.37
C ILE A 609 -5.48 11.90 -0.05
N ASN A 610 -5.93 12.87 0.75
CA ASN A 610 -5.74 14.29 0.50
C ASN A 610 -4.47 14.89 1.13
N GLY A 611 -3.70 14.12 1.91
CA GLY A 611 -2.50 14.58 2.61
C GLY A 611 -2.77 15.18 4.00
N ASP A 612 -3.89 15.89 4.18
CA ASP A 612 -4.20 16.62 5.42
C ASP A 612 -4.33 15.72 6.68
N LEU A 613 -4.62 14.44 6.48
CA LEU A 613 -4.74 13.42 7.53
C LEU A 613 -3.69 12.31 7.37
N ALA A 614 -2.64 12.54 6.57
CA ALA A 614 -1.59 11.55 6.34
C ALA A 614 -0.71 11.35 7.58
N ASP A 615 -0.48 12.42 8.36
CA ASP A 615 0.23 12.39 9.64
C ASP A 615 -0.37 13.45 10.58
N PRO A 616 -0.39 13.25 11.92
CA PRO A 616 -0.91 14.25 12.86
C PRO A 616 -0.11 15.55 12.86
N VAL A 617 -0.82 16.67 13.01
CA VAL A 617 -0.24 18.00 13.19
C VAL A 617 -0.41 18.44 14.64
N ARG A 618 0.68 18.51 15.41
CA ARG A 618 0.69 18.93 16.82
C ARG A 618 0.89 20.43 16.93
N ARG A 619 0.15 21.06 17.86
CA ARG A 619 0.09 22.52 18.05
C ARG A 619 0.15 22.85 19.55
N THR A 620 0.93 23.85 19.93
CA THR A 620 1.02 24.29 21.32
C THR A 620 -0.23 25.09 21.71
N SER A 621 -0.45 25.33 23.00
CA SER A 621 -1.56 26.18 23.47
C SER A 621 -1.46 27.63 22.99
N MET A 622 -0.27 28.08 22.58
CA MET A 622 -0.01 29.42 22.01
C MET A 622 -0.18 29.48 20.48
N TYR A 623 -0.38 28.36 19.79
CA TYR A 623 -0.41 28.31 18.31
C TYR A 623 -1.37 29.32 17.68
N GLY A 624 -2.56 29.52 18.26
CA GLY A 624 -3.53 30.50 17.76
C GLY A 624 -2.97 31.93 17.77
N TRP A 625 -2.24 32.31 18.81
CA TRP A 625 -1.60 33.62 18.89
C TRP A 625 -0.48 33.76 17.86
N HIS A 626 0.35 32.72 17.68
CA HIS A 626 1.42 32.72 16.69
C HIS A 626 0.87 32.95 15.28
N LEU A 627 -0.22 32.26 14.93
CA LEU A 627 -0.89 32.42 13.65
C LEU A 627 -1.49 33.82 13.47
N GLU A 628 -2.17 34.35 14.49
CA GLU A 628 -2.77 35.69 14.48
C GLU A 628 -1.73 36.81 14.35
N ASN A 629 -0.49 36.57 14.83
CA ASN A 629 0.61 37.54 14.80
C ASN A 629 1.61 37.26 13.67
N GLY A 630 1.19 36.53 12.64
CA GLY A 630 1.91 36.41 11.38
C GLY A 630 3.14 35.50 11.42
N ALA A 631 3.27 34.60 12.40
CA ALA A 631 4.37 33.65 12.45
C ALA A 631 4.43 32.80 11.17
N ALA A 632 5.63 32.68 10.60
CA ALA A 632 5.94 31.57 9.72
C ALA A 632 6.12 30.30 10.57
N PHE A 633 5.79 29.12 10.03
CA PHE A 633 5.91 27.86 10.75
C PHE A 633 6.88 26.91 10.06
N GLU A 634 7.62 26.15 10.86
CA GLU A 634 8.39 25.00 10.40
C GLU A 634 7.86 23.69 11.03
N PRO A 635 7.90 22.58 10.27
CA PRO A 635 7.61 21.26 10.81
C PRO A 635 8.82 20.71 11.59
N VAL A 636 8.67 20.57 12.91
CA VAL A 636 9.67 19.92 13.77
C VAL A 636 9.12 18.58 14.24
N GLY A 637 9.40 17.53 13.48
CA GLY A 637 8.64 16.28 13.56
C GLY A 637 7.17 16.57 13.24
N GLN A 638 6.27 16.18 14.15
CA GLN A 638 4.83 16.45 14.02
C GLN A 638 4.41 17.84 14.53
N TRP A 639 5.32 18.60 15.18
CA TRP A 639 4.98 19.92 15.72
C TRP A 639 5.06 21.01 14.66
N GLN A 640 4.10 21.93 14.70
CA GLN A 640 4.20 23.22 14.02
C GLN A 640 4.76 24.25 14.99
N ARG A 641 6.05 24.59 14.83
CA ARG A 641 6.72 25.62 15.64
C ARG A 641 6.82 26.91 14.86
N ALA A 642 6.71 28.05 15.54
CA ALA A 642 7.01 29.33 14.92
C ALA A 642 8.48 29.35 14.50
N TRP A 643 8.71 29.59 13.22
CA TRP A 643 10.02 29.63 12.60
C TRP A 643 10.66 31.01 12.76
N TYR A 644 9.89 32.06 12.47
CA TYR A 644 10.17 33.48 12.69
C TYR A 644 8.87 34.30 12.59
N TYR A 645 8.91 35.58 12.98
CA TYR A 645 7.78 36.51 13.00
C TYR A 645 8.06 37.74 12.12
N PRO A 646 7.78 37.68 10.80
CA PRO A 646 8.06 38.78 9.89
C PRO A 646 7.12 39.97 10.14
N LYS A 647 7.69 41.18 10.10
CA LYS A 647 6.91 42.42 9.94
C LYS A 647 6.60 42.65 8.46
N ALA A 648 5.65 43.52 8.18
CA ALA A 648 5.26 43.84 6.81
C ALA A 648 6.46 44.32 5.98
N GLY A 649 6.78 43.59 4.91
CA GLY A 649 7.89 43.89 4.00
C GLY A 649 9.23 43.23 4.36
N GLU A 650 9.31 42.50 5.47
CA GLU A 650 10.49 41.69 5.80
C GLU A 650 10.43 40.33 5.10
N ASP A 651 11.57 39.88 4.57
CA ASP A 651 11.82 38.47 4.31
C ASP A 651 12.33 37.78 5.58
N MET A 652 12.63 36.48 5.47
CA MET A 652 13.14 35.68 6.60
C MET A 652 14.44 36.29 7.16
N ASP A 653 15.40 36.61 6.31
CA ASP A 653 16.71 37.12 6.74
C ASP A 653 16.55 38.44 7.52
N ALA A 654 15.73 39.37 7.03
CA ALA A 654 15.48 40.64 7.71
C ALA A 654 14.78 40.43 9.07
N ALA A 655 13.75 39.57 9.12
CA ALA A 655 13.02 39.28 10.35
C ALA A 655 13.93 38.62 11.39
N VAL A 656 14.67 37.58 11.01
CA VAL A 656 15.60 36.85 11.89
C VAL A 656 16.73 37.75 12.36
N THR A 657 17.26 38.63 11.49
CA THR A 657 18.26 39.64 11.86
C THR A 657 17.73 40.57 12.94
N ARG A 658 16.52 41.12 12.76
CA ARG A 658 15.85 41.97 13.74
C ARG A 658 15.60 41.25 15.06
N GLU A 659 15.03 40.04 15.01
CA GLU A 659 14.72 39.22 16.18
C GLU A 659 15.97 38.88 16.99
N THR A 660 17.05 38.51 16.30
CA THR A 660 18.34 38.16 16.92
C THR A 660 18.96 39.36 17.65
N ALA A 661 18.95 40.54 17.02
CA ALA A 661 19.44 41.77 17.65
C ALA A 661 18.56 42.18 18.84
N ALA A 662 17.22 42.11 18.69
CA ALA A 662 16.28 42.52 19.73
C ALA A 662 16.44 41.72 21.03
N LEU A 663 16.74 40.42 20.96
CA LEU A 663 16.98 39.60 22.15
C LEU A 663 18.25 40.06 22.90
N ARG A 664 19.32 40.35 22.16
CA ARG A 664 20.62 40.71 22.74
C ARG A 664 20.60 42.11 23.35
N ASP A 665 19.88 43.05 22.74
CA ASP A 665 19.81 44.43 23.23
C ASP A 665 18.69 44.67 24.26
N GLY A 666 17.64 43.84 24.22
CA GLY A 666 16.41 44.04 24.99
C GLY A 666 15.89 42.76 25.64
N VAL A 667 14.73 42.29 25.18
CA VAL A 667 14.11 41.04 25.64
C VAL A 667 13.42 40.33 24.48
N GLY A 668 13.73 39.04 24.33
CA GLY A 668 13.07 38.14 23.39
C GLY A 668 12.24 37.09 24.13
N ILE A 669 11.19 36.59 23.47
CA ILE A 669 10.36 35.49 23.97
C ILE A 669 10.17 34.39 22.92
N LEU A 670 10.34 33.13 23.35
CA LEU A 670 10.20 31.93 22.52
C LEU A 670 9.24 30.93 23.17
N ASP A 671 8.42 30.30 22.34
CA ASP A 671 7.65 29.11 22.70
C ASP A 671 8.55 27.86 22.69
N ALA A 672 8.93 27.42 23.89
CA ALA A 672 9.75 26.22 24.14
C ALA A 672 8.90 25.03 24.62
N SER A 673 7.57 25.09 24.49
CA SER A 673 6.65 24.07 25.00
C SER A 673 6.84 22.70 24.37
N THR A 674 7.45 22.64 23.19
CA THR A 674 7.62 21.39 22.42
C THR A 674 8.77 20.50 22.89
N LEU A 675 9.68 20.99 23.74
CA LEU A 675 10.74 20.16 24.33
C LEU A 675 10.15 18.95 25.05
N GLY A 676 10.81 17.79 24.98
CA GLY A 676 10.37 16.65 25.79
C GLY A 676 10.58 16.95 27.27
N LYS A 677 9.65 16.50 28.11
CA LYS A 677 9.70 16.72 29.56
C LYS A 677 9.34 15.42 30.27
N ILE A 678 10.22 14.96 31.16
CA ILE A 678 10.04 13.72 31.91
C ILE A 678 10.18 14.02 33.39
N ASP A 679 9.15 13.66 34.15
CA ASP A 679 9.16 13.68 35.61
C ASP A 679 9.73 12.35 36.09
N ILE A 680 10.82 12.39 36.84
CA ILE A 680 11.57 11.21 37.29
C ILE A 680 11.60 11.20 38.81
N GLN A 681 11.00 10.19 39.41
CA GLN A 681 10.86 10.07 40.86
C GLN A 681 11.38 8.72 41.36
N GLY A 682 11.88 8.69 42.59
CA GLY A 682 12.28 7.45 43.27
C GLY A 682 13.63 7.53 43.95
N LYS A 683 13.88 6.61 44.89
CA LYS A 683 15.06 6.63 45.77
C LYS A 683 16.38 6.50 45.00
N ASP A 684 16.34 5.82 43.85
CA ASP A 684 17.51 5.60 43.00
C ASP A 684 17.60 6.59 41.83
N ALA A 685 16.73 7.60 41.74
CA ALA A 685 16.66 8.50 40.58
C ALA A 685 18.00 9.19 40.27
N ALA A 686 18.70 9.69 41.30
CA ALA A 686 20.01 10.31 41.13
C ALA A 686 21.08 9.31 40.64
N LYS A 687 20.99 8.03 41.07
CA LYS A 687 21.89 6.95 40.66
C LYS A 687 21.62 6.57 39.20
N PHE A 688 20.35 6.45 38.82
CA PHE A 688 19.93 6.17 37.46
C PHE A 688 20.37 7.27 36.49
N LEU A 689 20.11 8.55 36.80
CA LEU A 689 20.59 9.68 36.00
C LEU A 689 22.12 9.69 35.86
N ASN A 690 22.84 9.24 36.90
CA ASN A 690 24.29 9.12 36.85
C ASN A 690 24.79 8.03 35.89
N LEU A 691 23.98 7.02 35.58
CA LEU A 691 24.25 5.99 34.56
C LEU A 691 23.81 6.43 33.17
N VAL A 692 22.72 7.18 33.05
CA VAL A 692 22.15 7.63 31.77
C VAL A 692 22.98 8.75 31.12
N TYR A 693 23.29 9.79 31.87
CA TYR A 693 24.03 10.94 31.35
C TYR A 693 25.55 10.69 31.39
N THR A 694 26.33 11.49 30.68
CA THR A 694 27.81 11.45 30.69
C THR A 694 28.46 12.12 31.90
N ASN A 695 27.79 13.08 32.54
CA ASN A 695 28.27 13.82 33.71
C ASN A 695 27.76 13.23 35.05
N ALA A 696 28.21 13.78 36.19
CA ALA A 696 27.86 13.28 37.52
C ALA A 696 26.52 13.85 38.04
N TRP A 697 25.70 13.06 38.73
CA TRP A 697 24.37 13.48 39.22
C TRP A 697 24.14 13.29 40.72
N LEU A 698 24.83 12.36 41.37
CA LEU A 698 24.62 11.98 42.78
C LEU A 698 24.66 13.16 43.77
N LYS A 699 25.49 14.18 43.51
CA LYS A 699 25.72 15.33 44.39
C LYS A 699 25.08 16.64 43.90
N LEU A 700 24.20 16.59 42.89
CA LEU A 700 23.50 17.80 42.42
C LEU A 700 22.57 18.30 43.55
N PRO A 701 22.69 19.55 44.06
CA PRO A 701 21.80 20.04 45.10
C PRO A 701 20.34 20.13 44.66
N VAL A 702 19.40 19.97 45.59
CA VAL A 702 17.98 20.32 45.34
C VAL A 702 17.90 21.81 45.01
N GLY A 703 17.07 22.18 44.04
CA GLY A 703 17.00 23.55 43.52
C GLY A 703 17.97 23.84 42.38
N SER A 704 18.88 22.92 42.05
CA SER A 704 19.85 23.09 40.95
C SER A 704 19.41 22.38 39.67
N CYS A 705 19.84 22.95 38.55
CA CYS A 705 19.70 22.43 37.20
C CYS A 705 21.06 22.01 36.65
N ARG A 706 21.09 21.04 35.73
CA ARG A 706 22.33 20.64 35.06
C ARG A 706 22.07 20.20 33.63
N TYR A 707 22.86 20.70 32.70
CA TYR A 707 22.90 20.22 31.32
C TYR A 707 23.67 18.89 31.23
N GLY A 708 23.25 17.95 30.38
CA GLY A 708 23.93 16.66 30.19
C GLY A 708 23.74 16.09 28.80
N PHE A 709 24.73 15.31 28.32
CA PHE A 709 24.58 14.45 27.14
C PHE A 709 24.15 13.05 27.52
N MET A 710 23.22 12.50 26.75
CA MET A 710 22.83 11.09 26.76
C MET A 710 23.47 10.40 25.55
N LEU A 711 24.06 9.23 25.78
CA LEU A 711 24.72 8.44 24.74
C LEU A 711 23.98 7.14 24.50
N LYS A 712 24.15 6.58 23.30
CA LYS A 712 23.90 5.16 23.07
C LYS A 712 25.14 4.35 23.48
N GLU A 713 25.01 3.02 23.50
CA GLU A 713 26.10 2.11 23.88
C GLU A 713 27.36 2.24 23.01
N ASP A 714 27.22 2.75 21.79
CA ASP A 714 28.33 3.06 20.89
C ASP A 714 29.12 4.33 21.27
N GLY A 715 28.71 5.03 22.32
CA GLY A 715 29.37 6.25 22.83
C GLY A 715 29.02 7.51 22.04
N MET A 716 28.09 7.43 21.07
CA MET A 716 27.67 8.58 20.28
C MET A 716 26.56 9.33 20.99
N VAL A 717 26.55 10.66 20.86
CA VAL A 717 25.50 11.51 21.40
C VAL A 717 24.21 11.24 20.64
N PHE A 718 23.14 10.91 21.36
CA PHE A 718 21.81 10.72 20.75
C PHE A 718 20.78 11.73 21.23
N ASP A 719 20.93 12.29 22.42
CA ASP A 719 20.06 13.35 22.94
C ASP A 719 20.78 14.14 24.05
N ASP A 720 20.22 15.28 24.42
CA ASP A 720 20.75 16.18 25.43
C ASP A 720 19.63 16.99 26.10
N GLY A 721 19.98 17.70 27.16
CA GLY A 721 19.05 18.63 27.78
C GLY A 721 19.39 18.95 29.22
N VAL A 722 18.49 19.67 29.88
CA VAL A 722 18.67 20.12 31.26
C VAL A 722 17.76 19.33 32.18
N THR A 723 18.36 18.72 33.22
CA THR A 723 17.58 18.09 34.29
C THR A 723 17.71 18.89 35.58
N SER A 724 16.56 19.16 36.20
CA SER A 724 16.42 19.94 37.43
C SER A 724 16.09 19.03 38.60
N ARG A 725 16.80 19.16 39.72
CA ARG A 725 16.50 18.40 40.95
C ARG A 725 15.47 19.16 41.76
N LEU A 726 14.21 18.71 41.68
CA LEU A 726 13.07 19.36 42.33
C LEU A 726 12.97 19.01 43.82
N GLY A 727 13.36 17.79 44.17
CA GLY A 727 13.41 17.28 45.54
C GLY A 727 14.53 16.26 45.68
N GLU A 728 14.67 15.66 46.88
CA GLU A 728 15.73 14.67 47.12
C GLU A 728 15.67 13.52 46.12
N ASN A 729 14.46 13.02 45.85
CA ASN A 729 14.17 11.87 44.99
C ASN A 729 13.27 12.26 43.80
N HIS A 730 13.33 13.52 43.35
CA HIS A 730 12.45 14.05 42.31
C HIS A 730 13.20 14.97 41.35
N PHE A 731 13.14 14.64 40.07
CA PHE A 731 13.83 15.32 38.99
C PHE A 731 12.85 15.66 37.85
N HIS A 732 13.12 16.78 37.17
CA HIS A 732 12.43 17.19 35.96
C HIS A 732 13.44 17.32 34.84
N MET A 733 13.41 16.37 33.91
CA MET A 733 14.30 16.29 32.76
C MET A 733 13.65 16.97 31.57
N THR A 734 14.40 17.83 30.88
CA THR A 734 14.07 18.28 29.53
C THR A 734 14.95 17.55 28.51
N THR A 735 14.39 17.29 27.34
CA THR A 735 15.04 16.63 26.20
C THR A 735 14.82 17.47 24.94
N THR A 736 15.45 17.12 23.82
CA THR A 736 15.11 17.76 22.54
C THR A 736 13.64 17.52 22.15
N THR A 737 13.09 18.39 21.29
CA THR A 737 11.72 18.24 20.77
C THR A 737 11.54 16.93 20.00
N GLY A 738 12.51 16.59 19.14
CA GLY A 738 12.46 15.37 18.31
C GLY A 738 12.72 14.09 19.11
N GLY A 739 13.56 14.16 20.16
CA GLY A 739 13.94 13.01 20.97
C GLY A 739 12.97 12.63 22.09
N ALA A 740 11.95 13.45 22.37
CA ALA A 740 11.09 13.30 23.55
C ALA A 740 10.55 11.89 23.82
N ALA A 741 9.97 11.23 22.80
CA ALA A 741 9.47 9.86 22.94
C ALA A 741 10.62 8.86 23.08
N GLY A 742 11.64 8.97 22.19
CA GLY A 742 12.78 8.07 22.17
C GLY A 742 13.62 8.09 23.44
N VAL A 743 13.72 9.23 24.14
CA VAL A 743 14.40 9.31 25.44
C VAL A 743 13.60 8.58 26.52
N LEU A 744 12.28 8.79 26.61
CA LEU A 744 11.47 8.07 27.61
C LEU A 744 11.54 6.56 27.39
N ASP A 745 11.40 6.12 26.14
CA ASP A 745 11.53 4.70 25.77
C ASP A 745 12.91 4.16 26.16
N TRP A 746 13.98 4.95 25.97
CA TRP A 746 15.34 4.58 26.38
C TRP A 746 15.50 4.44 27.89
N LEU A 747 14.88 5.34 28.68
CA LEU A 747 14.92 5.23 30.13
C LEU A 747 14.17 3.98 30.60
N GLU A 748 12.98 3.73 30.05
CA GLU A 748 12.15 2.57 30.37
C GLU A 748 12.79 1.25 29.94
N GLU A 749 13.46 1.21 28.78
CA GLU A 749 14.23 0.04 28.33
C GLU A 749 15.23 -0.40 29.41
N TYR A 750 16.11 0.51 29.85
CA TYR A 750 17.11 0.16 30.86
C TYR A 750 16.50 -0.16 32.23
N LEU A 751 15.46 0.57 32.65
CA LEU A 751 14.80 0.28 33.93
C LEU A 751 14.12 -1.09 33.92
N GLN A 752 13.50 -1.48 32.80
CA GLN A 752 12.76 -2.75 32.72
C GLN A 752 13.65 -3.94 32.41
N THR A 753 14.72 -3.79 31.61
CA THR A 753 15.51 -4.92 31.11
C THR A 753 16.87 -5.08 31.78
N GLU A 754 17.53 -3.98 32.17
CA GLU A 754 18.90 -4.02 32.69
C GLU A 754 18.98 -3.78 34.21
N TRP A 755 18.18 -2.84 34.71
CA TRP A 755 18.20 -2.38 36.09
C TRP A 755 16.82 -2.41 36.78
N PRO A 756 16.07 -3.55 36.73
CA PRO A 756 14.74 -3.66 37.33
C PRO A 756 14.71 -3.51 38.86
N ASP A 757 15.87 -3.58 39.51
CA ASP A 757 16.01 -3.41 40.96
C ASP A 757 16.10 -1.94 41.39
N LEU A 758 16.24 -0.97 40.47
CA LEU A 758 16.28 0.45 40.82
C LEU A 758 14.86 0.96 41.11
N GLU A 759 14.67 1.60 42.26
CA GLU A 759 13.41 2.27 42.59
C GLU A 759 13.34 3.63 41.88
N VAL A 760 13.00 3.61 40.58
CA VAL A 760 12.85 4.79 39.72
C VAL A 760 11.60 4.66 38.86
N TYR A 761 10.84 5.76 38.75
CA TYR A 761 9.61 5.85 37.99
C TYR A 761 9.70 7.08 37.08
N CYS A 762 9.49 6.87 35.79
CA CYS A 762 9.49 7.92 34.78
C CYS A 762 8.05 8.20 34.34
N THR A 763 7.70 9.46 34.15
CA THR A 763 6.40 9.87 33.60
C THR A 763 6.60 11.00 32.61
N SER A 764 6.12 10.84 31.37
CA SER A 764 6.10 11.97 30.44
C SER A 764 5.18 13.06 30.96
N VAL A 765 5.71 14.26 31.06
CA VAL A 765 4.97 15.49 31.35
C VAL A 765 5.15 16.52 30.22
N THR A 766 5.53 16.07 29.02
CA THR A 766 5.76 16.90 27.83
C THR A 766 4.56 17.78 27.51
N GLU A 767 3.36 17.20 27.46
CA GLU A 767 2.11 17.89 27.10
C GLU A 767 1.44 18.59 28.29
N GLU A 768 1.95 18.37 29.50
CA GLU A 768 1.42 18.94 30.73
C GLU A 768 1.88 20.40 30.93
N TRP A 769 3.07 20.73 30.43
CA TRP A 769 3.73 22.02 30.65
C TRP A 769 3.86 22.81 29.34
N SER A 770 3.28 24.01 29.31
CA SER A 770 3.73 25.05 28.38
C SER A 770 4.97 25.72 28.94
N THR A 771 5.92 26.04 28.07
CA THR A 771 7.20 26.64 28.45
C THR A 771 7.47 27.89 27.61
N LEU A 772 7.69 29.01 28.29
CA LEU A 772 8.13 30.25 27.68
C LEU A 772 9.59 30.50 28.04
N SER A 773 10.45 30.64 27.04
CA SER A 773 11.84 31.10 27.25
C SER A 773 11.89 32.61 27.04
N ILE A 774 12.22 33.35 28.09
CA ILE A 774 12.33 34.82 28.08
C ILE A 774 13.80 35.16 28.33
N GLY A 775 14.46 35.76 27.35
CA GLY A 775 15.91 36.01 27.36
C GLY A 775 16.27 37.44 27.01
N GLY A 776 17.46 37.87 27.42
CA GLY A 776 18.00 39.20 27.17
C GLY A 776 18.21 40.03 28.45
N PRO A 777 18.96 41.14 28.37
CA PRO A 777 19.29 41.98 29.54
C PRO A 777 18.04 42.56 30.24
N LYS A 778 16.90 42.67 29.54
CA LYS A 778 15.63 43.17 30.10
C LYS A 778 14.72 42.06 30.65
N ALA A 779 15.09 40.79 30.51
CA ALA A 779 14.27 39.66 30.96
C ALA A 779 13.97 39.71 32.48
N ARG A 780 14.96 40.08 33.31
CA ARG A 780 14.77 40.24 34.76
C ARG A 780 13.70 41.27 35.10
N GLN A 781 13.77 42.44 34.46
CA GLN A 781 12.85 43.56 34.73
C GLN A 781 11.41 43.17 34.40
N LEU A 782 11.21 42.46 33.29
CA LEU A 782 9.90 41.93 32.93
C LEU A 782 9.39 40.89 33.95
N LEU A 783 10.27 40.00 34.43
CA LEU A 783 9.87 38.96 35.40
C LEU A 783 9.55 39.53 36.78
N GLU A 784 10.25 40.56 37.24
CA GLU A 784 9.95 41.27 38.48
C GLU A 784 8.53 41.87 38.48
N GLU A 785 8.00 42.25 37.31
CA GLU A 785 6.62 42.71 37.19
C GLU A 785 5.60 41.59 37.06
N LEU A 786 5.95 40.51 36.37
CA LEU A 786 5.10 39.33 36.23
C LEU A 786 4.98 38.54 37.55
N ALA A 787 5.99 38.58 38.40
CA ALA A 787 6.10 37.81 39.64
C ALA A 787 6.71 38.67 40.77
N PRO A 788 5.98 39.69 41.27
CA PRO A 788 6.51 40.66 42.23
C PRO A 788 6.93 40.05 43.58
N GLU A 789 6.42 38.87 43.92
CA GLU A 789 6.76 38.15 45.16
C GLU A 789 8.03 37.29 45.02
N MET A 790 8.63 37.21 43.83
CA MET A 790 9.83 36.41 43.57
C MET A 790 11.08 37.30 43.42
N ASP A 791 12.13 36.98 44.18
CA ASP A 791 13.43 37.67 44.07
C ASP A 791 14.27 37.11 42.91
N PHE A 792 14.51 37.95 41.89
CA PHE A 792 15.30 37.64 40.70
C PHE A 792 16.74 38.22 40.72
N SER A 793 17.20 38.71 41.87
CA SER A 793 18.61 39.09 42.06
C SER A 793 19.55 37.90 41.80
N ASN A 794 20.78 38.17 41.38
CA ASN A 794 21.73 37.09 41.05
C ASN A 794 22.10 36.26 42.30
N GLU A 795 22.12 36.90 43.47
CA GLU A 795 22.36 36.26 44.76
C GLU A 795 21.22 35.30 45.13
N ALA A 796 19.97 35.71 44.95
CA ALA A 796 18.82 34.91 45.30
C ALA A 796 18.55 33.82 44.25
N PHE A 797 18.64 34.15 42.97
CA PHE A 797 18.32 33.25 41.87
C PHE A 797 19.54 33.01 40.95
N PRO A 798 20.58 32.27 41.40
CA PRO A 798 21.79 32.02 40.62
C PRO A 798 21.55 31.26 39.31
N PHE A 799 22.49 31.36 38.38
CA PHE A 799 22.45 30.61 37.12
C PHE A 799 22.35 29.10 37.35
N MET A 800 21.57 28.40 36.52
CA MET A 800 21.29 26.97 36.62
C MET A 800 20.66 26.56 37.96
N THR A 801 19.74 27.38 38.46
CA THR A 801 18.82 27.02 39.55
C THR A 801 17.38 27.17 39.09
N TRP A 802 16.43 26.72 39.92
CA TRP A 802 15.00 26.86 39.66
C TRP A 802 14.26 27.24 40.94
N ARG A 803 13.08 27.85 40.78
CA ARG A 803 12.18 28.24 41.86
C ARG A 803 10.72 27.98 41.48
N GLU A 804 9.90 27.68 42.47
CA GLU A 804 8.43 27.64 42.33
C GLU A 804 7.83 28.95 42.84
N GLY A 805 6.76 29.40 42.20
CA GLY A 805 6.03 30.59 42.64
C GLY A 805 4.83 30.88 41.74
N GLU A 806 4.34 32.11 41.82
CA GLU A 806 3.27 32.60 40.97
C GLU A 806 3.86 33.55 39.92
N VAL A 807 3.47 33.38 38.66
CA VAL A 807 3.84 34.29 37.55
C VAL A 807 2.56 34.65 36.81
N ALA A 808 2.29 35.95 36.64
CA ALA A 808 1.09 36.47 36.01
C ALA A 808 -0.22 35.90 36.62
N GLY A 809 -0.25 35.68 37.94
CA GLY A 809 -1.42 35.16 38.64
C GLY A 809 -1.63 33.64 38.55
N VAL A 810 -0.66 32.88 38.01
CA VAL A 810 -0.76 31.42 37.88
C VAL A 810 0.45 30.70 38.48
N PRO A 811 0.27 29.49 39.07
CA PRO A 811 1.38 28.68 39.55
C PRO A 811 2.36 28.33 38.44
N ALA A 812 3.65 28.56 38.69
CA ALA A 812 4.70 28.35 37.72
C ALA A 812 5.99 27.80 38.36
N ARG A 813 6.77 27.10 37.55
CA ARG A 813 8.17 26.79 37.85
C ARG A 813 9.05 27.65 36.95
N VAL A 814 9.93 28.43 37.54
CA VAL A 814 10.85 29.29 36.81
C VAL A 814 12.25 28.68 36.90
N PHE A 815 12.91 28.54 35.76
CA PHE A 815 14.24 27.96 35.65
C PHE A 815 15.18 29.00 35.04
N ARG A 816 16.35 29.22 35.64
CA ARG A 816 17.36 30.13 35.09
C ARG A 816 18.30 29.37 34.17
N ILE A 817 17.78 29.01 33.00
CA ILE A 817 18.43 28.25 31.93
C ILE A 817 18.56 29.15 30.70
N SER A 818 19.67 29.06 29.98
CA SER A 818 19.90 29.84 28.76
C SER A 818 20.49 28.97 27.67
N PHE A 819 19.86 29.02 26.50
CA PHE A 819 20.38 28.45 25.25
C PHE A 819 20.88 29.54 24.28
N THR A 820 20.95 30.79 24.74
CA THR A 820 21.41 31.93 23.94
C THR A 820 22.71 32.54 24.50
N GLY A 821 23.05 32.24 25.75
CA GLY A 821 24.21 32.81 26.45
C GLY A 821 23.95 34.14 27.15
N ASP A 822 22.79 34.77 26.95
CA ASP A 822 22.31 35.90 27.75
C ASP A 822 21.61 35.41 29.02
N LEU A 823 21.29 36.34 29.93
CA LEU A 823 20.34 36.12 31.00
C LEU A 823 19.00 35.63 30.43
N SER A 824 18.55 34.47 30.89
CA SER A 824 17.30 33.85 30.43
C SER A 824 16.58 33.12 31.55
N TYR A 825 15.26 33.08 31.43
CA TYR A 825 14.36 32.33 32.30
C TYR A 825 13.39 31.50 31.46
N GLU A 826 13.29 30.21 31.77
CA GLU A 826 12.25 29.33 31.25
C GLU A 826 11.12 29.21 32.29
N ILE A 827 9.89 29.47 31.87
CA ILE A 827 8.72 29.49 32.76
C ILE A 827 7.78 28.37 32.35
N ASN A 828 7.66 27.36 33.21
CA ASN A 828 6.74 26.25 33.04
C ASN A 828 5.43 26.54 33.78
N VAL A 829 4.33 26.56 33.04
CA VAL A 829 2.96 26.60 33.57
C VAL A 829 2.16 25.42 33.03
N ARG A 830 1.09 25.05 33.73
CA ARG A 830 0.13 24.04 33.20
C ARG A 830 -0.29 24.45 31.79
N ASN A 831 -0.40 23.49 30.88
CA ASN A 831 -0.54 23.75 29.44
C ASN A 831 -1.71 24.71 29.10
N TRP A 832 -2.83 24.61 29.83
CA TRP A 832 -3.98 25.51 29.66
C TRP A 832 -3.74 26.98 30.07
N HIS A 833 -2.66 27.28 30.79
CA HIS A 833 -2.24 28.64 31.15
C HIS A 833 -1.20 29.22 30.17
N GLY A 834 -0.67 28.43 29.24
CA GLY A 834 0.38 28.87 28.31
C GLY A 834 0.02 30.14 27.54
N LEU A 835 -1.18 30.16 26.92
CA LEU A 835 -1.67 31.33 26.18
C LEU A 835 -1.90 32.55 27.07
N HIS A 836 -2.36 32.35 28.31
CA HIS A 836 -2.54 33.44 29.28
C HIS A 836 -1.19 34.07 29.63
N LEU A 837 -0.22 33.25 30.00
CA LEU A 837 1.13 33.72 30.32
C LEU A 837 1.76 34.41 29.11
N TRP A 838 1.66 33.84 27.91
CA TRP A 838 2.18 34.44 26.68
C TRP A 838 1.63 35.84 26.45
N LYS A 839 0.31 36.01 26.49
CA LYS A 839 -0.33 37.31 26.30
C LYS A 839 0.11 38.32 27.38
N LYS A 840 0.25 37.88 28.64
CA LYS A 840 0.71 38.74 29.73
C LYS A 840 2.16 39.18 29.57
N CYS A 841 3.04 38.30 29.11
CA CYS A 841 4.41 38.66 28.76
C CYS A 841 4.46 39.67 27.62
N MET A 842 3.66 39.48 26.57
CA MET A 842 3.60 40.42 25.44
C MET A 842 3.04 41.79 25.86
N GLU A 843 1.98 41.82 26.69
CA GLU A 843 1.35 43.05 27.20
C GLU A 843 2.31 43.87 28.08
N LEU A 844 2.90 43.25 29.11
CA LEU A 844 3.82 43.96 30.02
C LEU A 844 5.18 44.24 29.37
N GLY A 845 5.58 43.39 28.43
CA GLY A 845 6.83 43.49 27.70
C GLY A 845 6.87 44.59 26.63
N GLU A 846 5.73 45.16 26.24
CA GLU A 846 5.64 46.18 25.18
C GLU A 846 6.57 47.37 25.44
N LYS A 847 6.64 47.86 26.69
CA LYS A 847 7.54 48.97 27.07
C LYS A 847 9.03 48.63 27.01
N TYR A 848 9.38 47.35 26.91
CA TYR A 848 10.73 46.85 26.74
C TYR A 848 11.02 46.43 25.29
N ASP A 849 10.09 46.70 24.36
CA ASP A 849 10.15 46.24 22.97
C ASP A 849 10.30 44.71 22.87
N ILE A 850 9.52 43.98 23.70
CA ILE A 850 9.56 42.52 23.71
C ILE A 850 9.31 41.96 22.31
N THR A 851 10.25 41.13 21.85
CA THR A 851 10.22 40.57 20.50
C THR A 851 9.97 39.06 20.55
N PRO A 852 8.84 38.57 20.00
CA PRO A 852 8.67 37.14 19.80
C PRO A 852 9.65 36.67 18.73
N TYR A 853 10.30 35.53 18.97
CA TYR A 853 11.22 34.93 18.01
C TYR A 853 10.98 33.44 17.88
N GLY A 854 11.30 32.91 16.70
CA GLY A 854 11.08 31.51 16.36
C GLY A 854 12.36 30.66 16.44
N THR A 855 12.27 29.45 15.89
CA THR A 855 13.38 28.49 15.88
C THR A 855 14.59 28.96 15.09
N GLU A 856 14.42 29.77 14.03
CA GLU A 856 15.56 30.24 13.25
C GLU A 856 16.45 31.18 14.07
N THR A 857 15.85 32.20 14.70
CA THR A 857 16.58 33.08 15.62
C THR A 857 17.16 32.30 16.80
N MET A 858 16.46 31.29 17.32
CA MET A 858 17.03 30.39 18.33
C MET A 858 18.30 29.71 17.82
N HIS A 859 18.32 29.24 16.56
CA HIS A 859 19.49 28.61 15.94
C HIS A 859 20.65 29.58 15.72
N VAL A 860 20.38 30.84 15.33
CA VAL A 860 21.43 31.87 15.24
C VAL A 860 22.06 32.11 16.61
N LEU A 861 21.24 32.38 17.63
CA LEU A 861 21.71 32.76 18.97
C LEU A 861 22.52 31.66 19.66
N ARG A 862 22.10 30.39 19.52
CA ARG A 862 22.84 29.25 20.07
C ARG A 862 24.13 28.99 19.31
N ALA A 863 24.14 29.18 17.98
CA ALA A 863 25.32 28.98 17.16
C ALA A 863 26.39 30.06 17.41
N GLU A 864 25.99 31.29 17.70
CA GLU A 864 26.90 32.34 18.19
C GLU A 864 27.67 31.91 19.45
N LYS A 865 27.05 31.08 20.31
CA LYS A 865 27.68 30.50 21.51
C LYS A 865 28.36 29.16 21.29
N GLY A 866 28.29 28.60 20.09
CA GLY A 866 28.82 27.26 19.78
C GLY A 866 28.05 26.12 20.43
N PHE A 867 26.81 26.35 20.86
CA PHE A 867 25.96 25.28 21.38
C PHE A 867 25.46 24.38 20.25
N VAL A 868 25.36 23.09 20.52
CA VAL A 868 24.99 22.07 19.54
C VAL A 868 23.47 21.90 19.47
N ILE A 869 22.97 21.54 18.29
CA ILE A 869 21.64 20.94 18.13
C ILE A 869 21.82 19.48 17.75
N ILE A 870 21.21 18.59 18.55
CA ILE A 870 21.19 17.16 18.25
C ILE A 870 20.44 16.94 16.93
N GLY A 871 21.07 16.21 16.01
CA GLY A 871 20.59 15.98 14.65
C GLY A 871 21.14 16.96 13.61
N GLN A 872 21.75 18.08 14.04
CA GLN A 872 22.37 19.08 13.17
C GLN A 872 23.89 19.08 13.31
N GLU A 873 24.42 19.26 14.54
CA GLU A 873 25.84 19.07 14.84
C GLU A 873 26.22 17.61 15.10
N THR A 874 25.21 16.74 15.21
CA THR A 874 25.39 15.30 15.43
C THR A 874 24.63 14.50 14.39
N ASP A 875 25.31 13.60 13.69
CA ASP A 875 24.73 12.69 12.68
C ASP A 875 24.68 11.23 13.15
N GLY A 876 24.81 11.00 14.45
CA GLY A 876 24.96 9.68 15.06
C GLY A 876 26.40 9.16 15.09
N THR A 877 27.39 9.97 14.68
CA THR A 877 28.82 9.58 14.73
C THR A 877 29.71 10.47 15.59
N GLN A 878 29.13 11.47 16.25
CA GLN A 878 29.84 12.39 17.13
C GLN A 878 29.77 11.94 18.59
N THR A 879 30.94 11.83 19.19
CA THR A 879 31.12 11.71 20.63
C THR A 879 31.12 13.10 21.29
N PRO A 880 30.92 13.23 22.62
CA PRO A 880 31.09 14.52 23.31
C PRO A 880 32.46 15.17 23.06
N GLN A 881 33.51 14.37 22.86
CA GLN A 881 34.86 14.83 22.58
C GLN A 881 34.98 15.43 21.18
N ASP A 882 34.34 14.80 20.19
CA ASP A 882 34.26 15.34 18.83
C ASP A 882 33.59 16.72 18.83
N LEU A 883 32.60 16.94 19.70
CA LEU A 883 31.91 18.22 19.85
C LEU A 883 32.73 19.28 20.63
N GLY A 884 33.96 18.98 21.04
CA GLY A 884 34.76 19.88 21.87
C GLY A 884 34.26 20.01 23.31
N MET A 885 33.41 19.08 23.75
CA MET A 885 32.73 19.11 25.05
C MET A 885 33.25 18.01 25.99
N ASP A 886 34.55 17.69 25.94
CA ASP A 886 35.18 16.69 26.83
C ASP A 886 34.93 16.98 28.33
N TRP A 887 34.73 18.25 28.68
CA TRP A 887 34.43 18.73 30.04
C TRP A 887 33.15 18.11 30.63
N ILE A 888 32.19 17.70 29.79
CA ILE A 888 30.92 17.11 30.26
C ILE A 888 31.07 15.61 30.57
N VAL A 889 32.13 14.97 30.10
CA VAL A 889 32.38 13.55 30.34
C VAL A 889 33.08 13.39 31.69
N ALA A 890 32.33 12.95 32.71
CA ALA A 890 32.86 12.82 34.06
C ALA A 890 33.95 11.74 34.15
N LYS A 891 35.21 12.15 34.33
CA LYS A 891 36.38 11.25 34.38
C LYS A 891 36.43 10.34 35.61
N LYS A 892 35.88 10.81 36.74
CA LYS A 892 35.99 10.17 38.06
C LYS A 892 34.73 9.43 38.50
N LYS A 893 33.64 9.45 37.72
CA LYS A 893 32.47 8.63 38.03
C LYS A 893 32.70 7.19 37.59
N GLY A 894 31.86 6.28 38.10
CA GLY A 894 31.86 4.88 37.71
C GLY A 894 31.46 4.69 36.26
N ASP A 895 30.53 3.78 36.00
CA ASP A 895 30.07 3.55 34.64
C ASP A 895 28.94 4.50 34.21
N PHE A 896 28.73 4.59 32.90
CA PHE A 896 27.56 5.19 32.26
C PHE A 896 27.42 4.64 30.84
N ILE A 897 26.21 4.70 30.31
CA ILE A 897 25.88 4.18 28.97
C ILE A 897 26.82 4.79 27.92
N GLY A 898 27.44 3.95 27.11
CA GLY A 898 28.35 4.38 26.04
C GLY A 898 29.79 4.68 26.46
N ARG A 899 30.11 4.79 27.76
CA ARG A 899 31.47 5.10 28.26
C ARG A 899 32.53 4.16 27.68
N ARG A 900 32.22 2.86 27.68
CA ARG A 900 33.12 1.80 27.22
C ARG A 900 33.56 1.99 25.76
N SER A 901 32.72 2.61 24.95
CA SER A 901 32.97 2.76 23.52
C SER A 901 34.01 3.81 23.17
N PHE A 902 34.36 4.72 24.10
CA PHE A 902 35.41 5.72 23.88
C PHE A 902 36.82 5.14 23.73
N THR A 903 37.06 3.91 24.18
CA THR A 903 38.38 3.26 24.06
C THR A 903 38.51 2.37 22.83
N ARG A 904 37.55 2.40 21.89
CA ARG A 904 37.62 1.62 20.66
C ARG A 904 38.56 2.27 19.66
N ALA A 905 39.07 1.48 18.71
CA ALA A 905 40.03 1.96 17.72
C ALA A 905 39.51 3.17 16.92
N ASP A 906 38.22 3.21 16.55
CA ASP A 906 37.65 4.32 15.79
C ASP A 906 37.53 5.63 16.59
N THR A 907 37.12 5.56 17.86
CA THR A 907 37.03 6.74 18.74
C THR A 907 38.41 7.21 19.21
N ALA A 908 39.44 6.38 19.08
CA ALA A 908 40.83 6.71 19.35
C ALA A 908 41.58 7.29 18.14
N ARG A 909 40.95 7.40 16.96
CA ARG A 909 41.60 8.00 15.78
C ARG A 909 41.93 9.48 16.01
N GLU A 910 43.07 9.91 15.48
CA GLU A 910 43.50 11.31 15.53
C GLU A 910 42.76 12.18 14.49
N ASP A 911 42.22 11.57 13.43
CA ASP A 911 41.57 12.25 12.30
C ASP A 911 40.03 12.26 12.41
N ARG A 912 39.47 12.15 13.61
CA ARG A 912 38.02 12.26 13.81
C ARG A 912 37.53 13.64 13.42
N LYS A 913 36.30 13.72 12.90
CA LYS A 913 35.66 15.00 12.62
C LYS A 913 35.30 15.66 13.94
N GLN A 914 35.77 16.87 14.12
CA GLN A 914 35.63 17.64 15.34
C GLN A 914 34.89 18.94 15.04
N LEU A 915 34.02 19.35 15.96
CA LEU A 915 33.25 20.58 15.87
C LEU A 915 34.18 21.79 15.99
N VAL A 916 34.11 22.66 14.99
CA VAL A 916 34.84 23.92 14.90
C VAL A 916 33.93 25.03 14.37
N GLY A 917 34.34 26.28 14.56
CA GLY A 917 33.75 27.41 13.87
C GLY A 917 34.44 27.68 12.53
N LEU A 918 33.75 28.34 11.61
CA LEU A 918 34.25 28.84 10.35
C LEU A 918 33.84 30.31 10.17
N VAL A 919 34.78 31.11 9.66
CA VAL A 919 34.48 32.46 9.13
C VAL A 919 34.95 32.53 7.68
N THR A 920 34.17 33.19 6.84
CA THR A 920 34.45 33.31 5.40
C THR A 920 35.48 34.40 5.13
N GLU A 921 36.22 34.28 4.01
CA GLU A 921 37.12 35.35 3.55
C GLU A 921 36.36 36.64 3.21
N ASN A 922 35.16 36.51 2.64
CA ASN A 922 34.19 37.59 2.51
C ASN A 922 33.18 37.52 3.68
N PRO A 923 33.25 38.39 4.69
CA PRO A 923 32.45 38.30 5.91
C PRO A 923 30.94 38.42 5.68
N LYS A 924 30.49 38.86 4.50
CA LYS A 924 29.05 38.95 4.15
C LYS A 924 28.50 37.67 3.54
N GLU A 925 29.36 36.70 3.27
CA GLU A 925 28.98 35.47 2.59
C GLU A 925 28.54 34.41 3.61
N VAL A 926 27.24 34.11 3.65
CA VAL A 926 26.70 32.98 4.42
C VAL A 926 26.91 31.70 3.61
N LEU A 927 27.43 30.65 4.27
CA LEU A 927 27.64 29.34 3.64
C LEU A 927 26.33 28.56 3.59
N GLU A 928 26.21 27.63 2.65
CA GLU A 928 25.13 26.64 2.64
C GLU A 928 25.41 25.57 3.71
N GLU A 929 24.42 25.25 4.54
CA GLU A 929 24.50 24.10 5.45
C GLU A 929 24.64 22.80 4.63
N GLY A 930 25.57 21.92 5.02
CA GLY A 930 25.93 20.72 4.25
C GLY A 930 27.03 20.93 3.19
N ALA A 931 27.53 22.16 3.00
CA ALA A 931 28.67 22.42 2.12
C ALA A 931 29.89 21.56 2.51
N GLN A 932 30.55 20.95 1.51
CA GLN A 932 31.66 20.03 1.74
C GLN A 932 32.99 20.77 1.89
N LEU A 933 33.84 20.30 2.79
CA LEU A 933 35.11 20.97 3.11
C LEU A 933 36.31 20.20 2.54
N THR A 934 37.29 20.94 2.03
CA THR A 934 38.61 20.43 1.61
C THR A 934 39.72 21.32 2.15
N TYR A 935 40.88 20.76 2.52
CA TYR A 935 42.02 21.57 2.98
C TYR A 935 42.62 22.43 1.85
N GLU A 936 42.53 21.95 0.60
CA GLU A 936 43.07 22.62 -0.58
C GLU A 936 41.97 23.02 -1.55
N ARG A 937 42.24 24.04 -2.37
CA ARG A 937 41.30 24.44 -3.42
C ARG A 937 41.31 23.41 -4.54
N VAL A 938 40.18 22.78 -4.78
CA VAL A 938 40.00 21.79 -5.84
C VAL A 938 38.90 22.26 -6.81
N ASN A 939 39.12 22.07 -8.11
CA ASN A 939 38.11 22.27 -9.17
C ASN A 939 37.83 20.89 -9.79
N PRO A 940 36.58 20.55 -10.15
CA PRO A 940 35.97 19.26 -9.83
C PRO A 940 36.71 18.03 -10.40
N THR A 941 36.99 17.04 -9.53
CA THR A 941 37.21 15.58 -9.73
C THR A 941 37.71 15.01 -8.39
N PRO A 942 37.60 13.69 -8.10
CA PRO A 942 37.35 13.26 -6.72
C PRO A 942 38.40 13.79 -5.76
N ALA A 943 37.94 14.67 -4.86
CA ALA A 943 38.76 15.30 -3.85
C ALA A 943 38.43 14.69 -2.50
N PRO A 944 39.44 14.35 -1.67
CA PRO A 944 39.20 13.88 -0.31
C PRO A 944 38.45 14.95 0.50
N MET A 945 37.24 14.62 0.94
CA MET A 945 36.46 15.48 1.84
C MET A 945 37.01 15.37 3.26
N VAL A 946 37.15 16.51 3.92
CA VAL A 946 37.71 16.61 5.27
C VAL A 946 36.66 16.99 6.29
N GLY A 947 35.45 17.32 5.87
CA GLY A 947 34.40 17.79 6.76
C GLY A 947 33.21 18.35 6.01
N HIS A 948 32.28 18.91 6.74
CA HIS A 948 31.12 19.63 6.20
C HIS A 948 30.64 20.70 7.17
N VAL A 949 29.95 21.70 6.63
CA VAL A 949 29.25 22.74 7.40
C VAL A 949 27.98 22.12 8.01
N THR A 950 27.74 22.32 9.30
CA THR A 950 26.55 21.82 10.02
C THR A 950 25.51 22.92 10.24
N SER A 951 25.96 24.12 10.56
CA SER A 951 25.11 25.30 10.79
C SER A 951 25.75 26.54 10.16
N SER A 952 24.95 27.45 9.60
CA SER A 952 25.49 28.66 8.95
C SER A 952 24.51 29.82 8.94
N TYR A 953 24.94 30.98 9.45
CA TYR A 953 24.05 32.12 9.67
C TYR A 953 24.75 33.45 9.39
N TRP A 954 23.95 34.48 9.11
CA TRP A 954 24.35 35.86 9.32
C TRP A 954 24.15 36.24 10.80
N SER A 955 25.19 36.74 11.47
CA SER A 955 25.09 37.24 12.84
C SER A 955 25.02 38.77 12.85
N PRO A 956 23.90 39.40 13.23
CA PRO A 956 23.83 40.84 13.40
C PRO A 956 24.71 41.34 14.55
N ASN A 957 24.95 40.52 15.57
CA ASN A 957 25.72 40.91 16.76
C ASN A 957 27.23 40.96 16.51
N LEU A 958 27.69 40.24 15.48
CA LEU A 958 29.09 40.20 15.05
C LEU A 958 29.33 40.97 13.75
N GLU A 959 28.26 41.36 13.05
CA GLU A 959 28.28 42.02 11.73
C GLU A 959 29.04 41.22 10.65
N HIS A 960 29.05 39.89 10.78
CA HIS A 960 29.58 38.97 9.77
C HIS A 960 28.90 37.60 9.82
N SER A 961 29.06 36.81 8.77
CA SER A 961 28.60 35.42 8.73
C SER A 961 29.43 34.53 9.65
N ILE A 962 28.77 33.54 10.23
CA ILE A 962 29.36 32.51 11.08
C ILE A 962 28.87 31.15 10.61
N ALA A 963 29.69 30.12 10.74
CA ALA A 963 29.26 28.76 10.50
C ALA A 963 29.93 27.78 11.46
N MET A 964 29.21 26.74 11.87
CA MET A 964 29.75 25.60 12.60
C MET A 964 29.98 24.45 11.62
N ALA A 965 31.00 23.65 11.87
CA ALA A 965 31.39 22.56 10.97
C ALA A 965 32.05 21.41 11.70
N LEU A 966 31.90 20.21 11.14
CA LEU A 966 32.60 19.01 11.56
C LEU A 966 33.80 18.77 10.63
N VAL A 967 35.02 19.01 11.14
CA VAL A 967 36.27 18.96 10.36
C VAL A 967 37.21 17.91 10.95
N LYS A 968 37.74 17.01 10.12
CA LYS A 968 38.76 16.03 10.52
C LYS A 968 39.92 16.75 11.19
N ASP A 969 40.28 16.32 12.40
CA ASP A 969 41.38 16.91 13.17
C ASP A 969 41.23 18.44 13.33
N GLY A 970 39.99 18.93 13.40
CA GLY A 970 39.65 20.34 13.36
C GLY A 970 40.27 21.15 14.51
N HIS A 971 40.37 20.58 15.72
CA HIS A 971 40.89 21.27 16.89
C HIS A 971 42.38 21.64 16.75
N ASN A 972 43.18 20.80 16.09
CA ASN A 972 44.60 21.07 15.84
C ASN A 972 44.85 21.99 14.62
N ARG A 973 43.78 22.43 13.94
CA ARG A 973 43.84 23.23 12.71
C ARG A 973 43.30 24.64 12.89
N MET A 974 43.22 25.09 14.13
CA MET A 974 42.77 26.43 14.48
C MET A 974 43.58 27.50 13.73
N GLY A 975 42.87 28.39 13.04
CA GLY A 975 43.45 29.46 12.23
C GLY A 975 43.81 29.08 10.79
N GLN A 976 43.70 27.80 10.40
CA GLN A 976 43.96 27.35 9.03
C GLN A 976 42.86 27.82 8.07
N TRP A 977 43.25 28.29 6.88
CA TRP A 977 42.33 28.54 5.76
C TRP A 977 42.10 27.26 4.96
N ILE A 978 40.84 26.95 4.68
CA ILE A 978 40.35 25.79 3.93
C ILE A 978 39.26 26.24 2.94
N TYR A 979 38.62 25.30 2.23
CA TYR A 979 37.66 25.62 1.16
C TYR A 979 36.34 24.87 1.36
N ALA A 980 35.22 25.60 1.29
CA ALA A 980 33.86 25.09 1.29
C ALA A 980 33.33 25.02 -0.14
N HIS A 981 32.72 23.89 -0.50
CA HIS A 981 32.19 23.60 -1.83
C HIS A 981 30.69 23.37 -1.77
N ASP A 982 29.95 24.15 -2.56
CA ASP A 982 28.52 23.99 -2.78
C ASP A 982 28.19 24.26 -4.24
N ARG A 983 27.61 23.27 -4.94
CA ARG A 983 27.08 23.39 -6.33
C ARG A 983 27.98 24.18 -7.31
N GLY A 984 29.30 23.98 -7.22
CA GLY A 984 30.30 24.61 -8.10
C GLY A 984 30.86 25.95 -7.59
N LYS A 985 30.28 26.49 -6.51
CA LYS A 985 30.82 27.63 -5.76
C LYS A 985 31.87 27.13 -4.77
N VAL A 986 33.01 27.82 -4.72
CA VAL A 986 34.11 27.51 -3.81
C VAL A 986 34.41 28.74 -2.97
N THR A 987 34.16 28.66 -1.67
CA THR A 987 34.34 29.75 -0.72
C THR A 987 35.49 29.42 0.21
N LYS A 988 36.42 30.36 0.38
CA LYS A 988 37.57 30.18 1.28
C LYS A 988 37.15 30.58 2.69
N VAL A 989 37.46 29.72 3.67
CA VAL A 989 36.99 29.85 5.06
C VAL A 989 38.13 29.58 6.03
N LYS A 990 38.12 30.21 7.20
CA LYS A 990 39.12 30.03 8.25
C LYS A 990 38.52 29.25 9.40
N ILE A 991 39.21 28.19 9.84
CA ILE A 991 38.86 27.44 11.03
C ILE A 991 39.09 28.31 12.26
N VAL A 992 38.06 28.48 13.09
CA VAL A 992 38.06 29.28 14.32
C VAL A 992 37.37 28.53 15.46
N SER A 993 37.34 29.12 16.65
CA SER A 993 36.54 28.60 17.76
C SER A 993 35.06 28.59 17.36
N PRO A 994 34.28 27.55 17.71
CA PRO A 994 32.83 27.56 17.49
C PRO A 994 32.09 28.55 18.42
N VAL A 995 32.76 29.12 19.43
CA VAL A 995 32.20 30.17 20.29
C VAL A 995 32.58 31.54 19.71
N PHE A 996 31.65 32.17 18.99
CA PHE A 996 31.88 33.42 18.27
C PHE A 996 31.58 34.67 19.11
N TYR A 997 30.56 34.60 19.96
CA TYR A 997 30.05 35.73 20.72
C TYR A 997 30.23 35.53 22.24
N ASP A 998 30.71 36.57 22.93
CA ASP A 998 30.94 36.59 24.39
C ASP A 998 31.60 35.29 24.93
N PRO A 999 32.83 34.95 24.51
CA PRO A 999 33.48 33.70 24.91
C PRO A 999 33.79 33.62 26.42
N LYS A 1000 33.77 34.77 27.12
CA LYS A 1000 33.96 34.84 28.58
C LYS A 1000 32.66 34.66 29.37
N GLY A 1001 31.50 34.76 28.72
CA GLY A 1001 30.20 34.63 29.36
C GLY A 1001 29.84 35.83 30.25
N GLU A 1002 30.31 37.02 29.91
CA GLU A 1002 30.09 38.25 30.68
C GLU A 1002 28.59 38.64 30.73
N ARG A 1003 27.80 38.20 29.74
CA ARG A 1003 26.35 38.52 29.63
C ARG A 1003 25.43 37.53 30.33
N ARG A 1004 25.95 36.45 30.90
CA ARG A 1004 25.18 35.38 31.55
C ARG A 1004 24.25 35.87 32.66
N ASP A 1005 24.69 36.91 33.37
CA ASP A 1005 23.99 37.40 34.56
C ASP A 1005 23.17 38.69 34.33
N GLY A 1006 23.09 39.15 33.08
CA GLY A 1006 22.27 40.29 32.64
C GLY A 1006 23.00 41.62 32.64
#